data_AF-A0AAW0RV00-F1
#
_entry.id   AF-A0AAW0RV00-F1
#
_cell.length_a   1.000
_cell.length_b   1.000
_cell.length_c   1.000
_cell.angle_alpha   90.00
_cell.angle_beta   90.00
_cell.angle_gamma   90.00
#
_symmetry.space_group_name_H-M   'P 1'
#
loop_
_entity.id
_entity.type
_entity.pdbx_description
1 polymer ?
#
loop_
_entity_poly.entity_id
_entity_poly.type
_entity_poly.pdbx_seq_one_letter_code
_entity_poly.pdbx_strand_id
1 'polypeptide(L)'
;MHPFSVLTLGIFVAGYITARWDLVTRLYELAIFAWEYQVAIRAAKGAIALTALFFIVIFPVYLLAKKETHLLCPASKATWNRRVSPRTATTPSTLVMVEHDGLMRVFWPTDIRVSERPGVVVGWRNSTLDVFVVAILDDVDPRNVEIHLRSNTFFRSGPHSSSRIYELCGHSSMHVLGLSNATSHALVDPSWVCATTSASREPRITCAKASSVQLILYDRPRPKGMQYISLNPISLALGDKWYASDDGKGDGSEGEEERRERQHQEAKLRLVNKLKQHSIFIRSASARDKALEKVVHQVNWSWELEQTLQKNVGKLGPRPKRGLSVSERVVESTTAMRNYILMQLWNAFVIYIFPFIRKGFVMLLFLHRAMAEMLLLVLEFRIKPGYAALKDVSATAQQIEIRLLQFCYWPMQYITLRQRKMDWASVNTSHPDYIRFYNSLWLVANDVIIGIAIGSYIIENADWVSAKVNDLLRVYTVDALQSSISWLMGWPAGLKLNGELASFLGALFLWVITYWSNCIDALAPALPKLVWFVGFSSFAGASMPLAMLSDLLSALTIHIYSFYLASARIYHWQLTILQSLFHLFRGKKHNVLRNRIDSCDYDLDQLLVGTILFTLLSFLLPTVGVFYINFAIARMMIISMKAGFDTLLSCLNHFPLFALMLRVKDSRRLPGGIRFELRDAHDNRSLNLNVNEPPTSVIYLKSVPLSFKAMFDQYFQMAERIRKHYLSPRVFLCLLTGQFVPPINRRNLYSLQYSMLPARRATMWEMWRALNAQMPQKKPFQLPNIPPLTNGGGRRGARSCAIADPCKPIASVTQQTGHLIFLFAMSNGTDPKQRFHRSFLDHVAVLQDQIEELKSISTVAGERQEAIDHILAGISKIQNEVADVADTTPAYDRKQYSETIKGLQEKLSDTTAALAPKSRFQFKRTAKHVDMGAPENDPRLLSGSFSRNQHQPTATPGTPKLGDEADDELKELPSERDYNAELSRPSASAIRKPSFSAARTIGISHQTGLHIILPSSAAMATASGSLINLTGCIVDMSIPTSEGHAFPGLAMRDINKSLIVAGRVAGPVHITGISDSILVLVAHQVRIHDCKNVDIYLHCTSHPIIEDCSGMRFAPLPACYMTESDKAAENQWDQVDDFKWLKAGHSPNWTTMSEAQILSDEIWTTVVPGRPGASVVETLAKVGISPR
;
A
#
# COMPACT_ATOMS: atom_id res chain seq x y z
N MET A 1 -10.04 33.17 11.84
CA MET A 1 -8.62 33.15 11.38
C MET A 1 -7.76 33.80 12.46
N HIS A 2 -6.47 33.49 12.58
CA HIS A 2 -5.58 34.32 13.40
C HIS A 2 -5.02 35.41 12.47
N PRO A 3 -5.50 36.68 12.54
CA PRO A 3 -4.95 37.75 11.70
C PRO A 3 -3.44 37.93 11.92
N PHE A 4 -3.00 37.61 13.15
CA PHE A 4 -1.61 37.56 13.56
C PHE A 4 -0.70 36.79 12.60
N SER A 5 -1.10 35.67 12.00
CA SER A 5 -0.19 34.85 11.18
C SER A 5 0.09 35.44 9.79
N VAL A 6 -0.87 36.16 9.21
CA VAL A 6 -0.69 36.86 7.92
C VAL A 6 0.03 38.18 8.16
N LEU A 7 -0.31 38.87 9.25
CA LEU A 7 0.37 40.09 9.69
C LEU A 7 1.84 39.81 10.04
N THR A 8 2.17 38.71 10.75
CA THR A 8 3.56 38.34 11.02
C THR A 8 4.31 37.95 9.76
N LEU A 9 3.65 37.33 8.76
CA LEU A 9 4.30 37.04 7.48
C LEU A 9 4.60 38.33 6.71
N GLY A 10 3.66 39.28 6.68
CA GLY A 10 3.85 40.60 6.07
C GLY A 10 4.91 41.44 6.77
N ILE A 11 4.91 41.48 8.11
CA ILE A 11 5.94 42.16 8.93
C ILE A 11 7.30 41.47 8.76
N PHE A 12 7.35 40.14 8.68
CA PHE A 12 8.58 39.39 8.44
C PHE A 12 9.15 39.70 7.04
N VAL A 13 8.32 39.71 6.00
CA VAL A 13 8.75 40.06 4.63
C VAL A 13 9.19 41.53 4.54
N ALA A 14 8.44 42.47 5.13
CA ALA A 14 8.81 43.88 5.14
C ALA A 14 10.10 44.14 5.94
N GLY A 15 10.23 43.53 7.13
CA GLY A 15 11.42 43.60 7.96
C GLY A 15 12.63 42.88 7.35
N TYR A 16 12.41 41.86 6.53
CA TYR A 16 13.46 41.16 5.78
C TYR A 16 13.99 42.01 4.62
N ILE A 17 13.11 42.76 3.93
CA ILE A 17 13.51 43.70 2.87
C ILE A 17 14.36 44.85 3.44
N THR A 18 13.98 45.41 4.61
CA THR A 18 14.77 46.47 5.26
C THR A 18 16.07 45.95 5.88
N ALA A 19 16.05 44.79 6.53
CA ALA A 19 17.26 44.17 7.08
C ALA A 19 18.30 43.80 6.02
N ARG A 20 17.89 43.54 4.76
CA ARG A 20 18.82 43.17 3.68
C ARG A 20 19.78 44.31 3.28
N TRP A 21 19.45 45.56 3.57
CA TRP A 21 20.32 46.71 3.26
C TRP A 21 21.31 47.06 4.39
N ASP A 22 20.93 46.85 5.65
CA ASP A 22 21.82 47.10 6.81
C ASP A 22 22.67 45.86 7.18
N LEU A 23 22.14 44.63 7.01
CA LEU A 23 22.92 43.42 7.33
C LEU A 23 24.08 43.21 6.34
N VAL A 24 23.93 43.54 5.06
CA VAL A 24 24.96 43.31 4.04
C VAL A 24 26.14 44.27 4.20
N THR A 25 25.88 45.55 4.48
CA THR A 25 26.92 46.54 4.82
C THR A 25 27.64 46.17 6.12
N ARG A 26 26.90 45.79 7.17
CA ARG A 26 27.46 45.31 8.44
C ARG A 26 28.28 44.02 8.27
N LEU A 27 27.86 43.08 7.42
CA LEU A 27 28.63 41.86 7.15
C LEU A 27 29.94 42.16 6.41
N TYR A 28 29.92 43.14 5.49
CA TYR A 28 31.08 43.57 4.74
C TYR A 28 32.13 44.23 5.66
N GLU A 29 31.70 45.14 6.55
CA GLU A 29 32.55 45.70 7.61
C GLU A 29 33.08 44.63 8.57
N LEU A 30 32.23 43.68 9.00
CA LEU A 30 32.62 42.59 9.89
C LEU A 30 33.61 41.62 9.23
N ALA A 31 33.48 41.36 7.92
CA ALA A 31 34.39 40.50 7.17
C ALA A 31 35.78 41.13 7.02
N ILE A 32 35.85 42.43 6.73
CA ILE A 32 37.10 43.20 6.70
C ILE A 32 37.76 43.19 8.09
N PHE A 33 37.00 43.51 9.15
CA PHE A 33 37.48 43.47 10.52
C PHE A 33 37.97 42.07 10.95
N ALA A 34 37.25 41.00 10.58
CA ALA A 34 37.64 39.63 10.90
C ALA A 34 38.93 39.19 10.19
N TRP A 35 39.20 39.73 8.99
CA TRP A 35 40.41 39.50 8.22
C TRP A 35 41.61 40.25 8.84
N GLU A 36 41.47 41.55 9.11
CA GLU A 36 42.55 42.39 9.67
C GLU A 36 42.98 41.94 11.08
N TYR A 37 42.04 41.53 11.95
CA TYR A 37 42.35 41.14 13.34
C TYR A 37 42.65 39.63 13.53
N GLN A 38 42.94 38.89 12.45
CA GLN A 38 43.27 37.45 12.46
C GLN A 38 42.27 36.57 13.23
N VAL A 39 40.97 36.90 13.15
CA VAL A 39 39.92 36.19 13.90
C VAL A 39 39.85 34.72 13.50
N ALA A 40 40.14 34.39 12.23
CA ALA A 40 40.21 33.01 11.74
C ALA A 40 41.23 32.14 12.50
N ILE A 41 42.39 32.68 12.89
CA ILE A 41 43.41 31.94 13.66
C ILE A 41 42.96 31.69 15.10
N ARG A 42 42.24 32.65 15.69
CA ARG A 42 41.63 32.50 17.03
C ARG A 42 40.44 31.54 16.99
N ALA A 43 39.64 31.56 15.92
CA ALA A 43 38.55 30.62 15.68
C ALA A 43 39.06 29.19 15.43
N ALA A 44 40.19 29.01 14.74
CA ALA A 44 40.84 27.70 14.58
C ALA A 44 41.33 27.14 15.93
N LYS A 45 41.98 27.97 16.76
CA LYS A 45 42.37 27.59 18.13
C LYS A 45 41.14 27.27 19.01
N GLY A 46 40.08 28.06 18.88
CA GLY A 46 38.78 27.83 19.53
C GLY A 46 38.13 26.52 19.08
N ALA A 47 38.16 26.21 17.78
CA ALA A 47 37.64 24.97 17.22
C ALA A 47 38.42 23.74 17.72
N ILE A 48 39.76 23.82 17.79
CA ILE A 48 40.59 22.74 18.37
C ILE A 48 40.21 22.52 19.85
N ALA A 49 40.05 23.59 20.64
CA ALA A 49 39.60 23.50 22.03
C ALA A 49 38.17 22.94 22.16
N LEU A 50 37.25 23.31 21.26
CA LEU A 50 35.88 22.78 21.22
C LEU A 50 35.83 21.32 20.77
N THR A 51 36.74 20.89 19.90
CA THR A 51 36.90 19.49 19.48
C THR A 51 37.44 18.66 20.64
N ALA A 52 38.43 19.18 21.38
CA ALA A 52 38.91 18.56 22.62
C ALA A 52 37.80 18.46 23.69
N LEU A 53 37.03 19.53 23.89
CA LEU A 53 35.86 19.53 24.78
C LEU A 53 34.80 18.53 24.32
N PHE A 54 34.55 18.42 23.01
CA PHE A 54 33.63 17.44 22.43
C PHE A 54 34.09 16.02 22.71
N PHE A 55 35.38 15.69 22.58
CA PHE A 55 35.88 14.38 22.98
C PHE A 55 35.83 14.17 24.51
N ILE A 56 36.13 15.18 25.33
CA ILE A 56 36.09 15.08 26.80
C ILE A 56 34.67 14.96 27.35
N VAL A 57 33.64 15.50 26.67
CA VAL A 57 32.24 15.47 27.14
C VAL A 57 31.40 14.43 26.39
N ILE A 58 31.46 14.39 25.06
CA ILE A 58 30.58 13.52 24.26
C ILE A 58 31.07 12.06 24.26
N PHE A 59 32.37 11.79 24.36
CA PHE A 59 32.86 10.40 24.48
C PHE A 59 32.39 9.71 25.78
N PRO A 60 32.51 10.31 26.98
CA PRO A 60 31.92 9.71 28.18
C PRO A 60 30.38 9.72 28.17
N VAL A 61 29.70 10.70 27.56
CA VAL A 61 28.23 10.64 27.37
C VAL A 61 27.83 9.51 26.42
N TYR A 62 28.61 9.23 25.37
CA TYR A 62 28.42 8.09 24.48
C TYR A 62 28.69 6.76 25.20
N LEU A 63 29.72 6.69 26.05
CA LEU A 63 29.96 5.52 26.92
C LEU A 63 28.83 5.34 27.95
N LEU A 64 28.28 6.42 28.50
CA LEU A 64 27.15 6.39 29.42
C LEU A 64 25.87 5.94 28.70
N ALA A 65 25.61 6.43 27.49
CA ALA A 65 24.51 5.98 26.64
C ALA A 65 24.69 4.52 26.17
N LYS A 66 25.93 4.07 25.94
CA LYS A 66 26.26 2.66 25.67
C LYS A 66 26.03 1.77 26.91
N LYS A 67 26.24 2.32 28.11
CA LYS A 67 25.93 1.66 29.40
C LYS A 67 24.41 1.59 29.65
N GLU A 68 23.67 2.68 29.40
CA GLU A 68 22.20 2.70 29.49
C GLU A 68 21.53 1.80 28.45
N THR A 69 22.02 1.77 27.21
CA THR A 69 21.48 0.84 26.19
C THR A 69 21.74 -0.62 26.50
N HIS A 70 22.79 -0.93 27.28
CA HIS A 70 22.99 -2.26 27.87
C HIS A 70 22.01 -2.56 29.02
N LEU A 71 21.68 -1.56 29.85
CA LEU A 71 20.67 -1.69 30.92
C LEU A 71 19.24 -1.80 30.38
N LEU A 72 18.95 -1.16 29.23
CA LEU A 72 17.67 -1.25 28.52
C LEU A 72 17.51 -2.52 27.68
N CYS A 73 18.50 -3.42 27.62
CA CYS A 73 18.46 -4.63 26.79
C CYS A 73 18.87 -5.95 27.48
N PRO A 74 18.14 -6.42 28.52
CA PRO A 74 18.17 -7.84 28.91
C PRO A 74 17.28 -8.73 28.00
N ALA A 75 16.24 -8.15 27.39
CA ALA A 75 15.06 -8.89 26.95
C ALA A 75 15.12 -9.56 25.55
N SER A 76 16.26 -9.59 24.85
CA SER A 76 16.33 -10.17 23.48
C SER A 76 17.53 -11.07 23.15
N LYS A 77 18.44 -11.35 24.11
CA LYS A 77 19.61 -12.24 23.89
C LYS A 77 19.86 -13.27 25.00
N ALA A 78 18.87 -13.54 25.86
CA ALA A 78 18.95 -14.50 26.96
C ALA A 78 18.36 -15.89 26.63
N THR A 79 18.52 -16.34 25.38
CA THR A 79 18.49 -17.75 24.94
C THR A 79 19.59 -17.85 23.88
N TRP A 80 20.65 -18.64 23.98
CA TRP A 80 20.79 -20.01 24.47
C TRP A 80 22.05 -20.18 25.34
N ASN A 81 22.09 -21.24 26.16
CA ASN A 81 23.17 -21.70 27.07
C ASN A 81 22.99 -21.35 28.57
N ARG A 82 22.06 -22.06 29.23
CA ARG A 82 22.33 -22.53 30.60
C ARG A 82 21.89 -23.98 30.73
N ARG A 83 22.86 -24.86 30.94
CA ARG A 83 22.65 -26.30 31.16
C ARG A 83 22.00 -26.45 32.55
N VAL A 84 20.78 -26.99 32.61
CA VAL A 84 20.05 -27.18 33.86
C VAL A 84 20.37 -28.57 34.41
N SER A 85 20.95 -28.66 35.60
CA SER A 85 21.03 -29.92 36.34
C SER A 85 19.66 -30.29 36.92
N PRO A 86 19.29 -31.58 36.95
CA PRO A 86 17.98 -31.99 37.42
C PRO A 86 17.89 -31.93 38.95
N ARG A 87 16.85 -31.29 39.47
CA ARG A 87 16.37 -31.54 40.84
C ARG A 87 14.85 -31.65 40.86
N THR A 88 14.41 -32.89 41.08
CA THR A 88 13.14 -33.31 41.72
C THR A 88 11.87 -32.54 41.35
N ALA A 89 11.00 -33.23 40.61
CA ALA A 89 9.69 -32.74 40.21
C ALA A 89 8.75 -32.49 41.40
N THR A 90 8.07 -31.35 41.37
CA THR A 90 6.70 -31.20 41.87
C THR A 90 5.81 -30.77 40.69
N THR A 91 4.54 -31.18 40.74
CA THR A 91 3.59 -31.15 39.62
C THR A 91 3.35 -29.75 39.01
N PRO A 92 3.21 -29.63 37.68
CA PRO A 92 2.94 -28.34 37.05
C PRO A 92 1.45 -27.98 37.17
N SER A 93 1.11 -27.11 38.13
CA SER A 93 -0.21 -26.49 38.21
C SER A 93 -0.47 -25.65 36.95
N THR A 94 -1.51 -26.00 36.20
CA THR A 94 -1.91 -25.30 34.98
C THR A 94 -2.31 -23.85 35.31
N LEU A 95 -1.54 -22.87 34.82
CA LEU A 95 -1.78 -21.44 35.08
C LEU A 95 -2.95 -20.90 34.23
N VAL A 96 -4.16 -21.36 34.57
CA VAL A 96 -5.41 -20.71 34.20
C VAL A 96 -5.58 -19.51 35.15
N MET A 97 -5.45 -18.28 34.63
CA MET A 97 -5.78 -17.08 35.41
C MET A 97 -7.29 -17.04 35.69
N VAL A 98 -7.65 -17.36 36.92
CA VAL A 98 -9.02 -17.42 37.43
C VAL A 98 -9.68 -16.02 37.44
N GLU A 99 -10.99 -15.94 37.27
CA GLU A 99 -11.75 -14.68 37.34
C GLU A 99 -12.14 -14.23 38.77
N HIS A 100 -11.46 -14.73 39.80
CA HIS A 100 -11.90 -14.62 41.21
C HIS A 100 -10.94 -13.94 42.19
N ASP A 101 -9.87 -13.28 41.75
CA ASP A 101 -8.90 -12.67 42.68
C ASP A 101 -9.36 -11.36 43.34
N GLY A 102 -10.50 -10.76 42.95
CA GLY A 102 -11.06 -9.56 43.59
C GLY A 102 -10.24 -8.26 43.42
N LEU A 103 -9.23 -8.28 42.55
CA LEU A 103 -8.36 -7.14 42.25
C LEU A 103 -9.12 -5.99 41.55
N MET A 104 -9.14 -4.81 42.17
CA MET A 104 -9.74 -3.59 41.61
C MET A 104 -8.69 -2.67 40.99
N ARG A 105 -8.84 -2.32 39.73
CA ARG A 105 -7.93 -1.40 39.02
C ARG A 105 -8.55 -0.02 38.90
N VAL A 106 -7.89 0.99 39.46
CA VAL A 106 -8.34 2.38 39.41
C VAL A 106 -7.32 3.23 38.67
N PHE A 107 -7.72 3.77 37.52
CA PHE A 107 -6.95 4.77 36.80
C PHE A 107 -7.25 6.15 37.39
N TRP A 108 -6.22 6.80 37.94
CA TRP A 108 -6.34 8.07 38.66
C TRP A 108 -5.37 9.13 38.12
N PRO A 109 -5.85 10.32 37.73
CA PRO A 109 -4.99 11.38 37.23
C PRO A 109 -4.21 12.09 38.36
N THR A 110 -2.93 12.37 38.12
CA THR A 110 -1.98 12.96 39.10
C THR A 110 -2.25 14.42 39.45
N ASP A 111 -3.08 15.11 38.68
CA ASP A 111 -3.31 16.56 38.72
C ASP A 111 -4.75 16.97 39.10
N ILE A 112 -5.57 16.03 39.59
CA ILE A 112 -6.85 16.36 40.24
C ILE A 112 -6.61 17.27 41.45
N ARG A 113 -7.50 18.24 41.65
CA ARG A 113 -7.45 19.13 42.81
C ARG A 113 -7.68 18.34 44.10
N VAL A 114 -6.74 18.41 45.02
CA VAL A 114 -6.93 17.95 46.39
C VAL A 114 -7.88 18.93 47.09
N SER A 115 -9.03 18.41 47.49
CA SER A 115 -10.03 19.11 48.29
C SER A 115 -10.28 18.29 49.56
N GLU A 116 -10.56 18.94 50.67
CA GLU A 116 -11.00 18.28 51.91
C GLU A 116 -12.53 18.19 52.00
N ARG A 117 -13.24 18.81 51.04
CA ARG A 117 -14.70 18.78 50.97
C ARG A 117 -15.22 17.41 50.51
N PRO A 118 -16.44 17.03 50.91
CA PRO A 118 -17.12 15.90 50.32
C PRO A 118 -17.44 16.20 48.85
N GLY A 119 -17.11 15.25 47.97
CA GLY A 119 -17.30 15.40 46.53
C GLY A 119 -17.70 14.10 45.83
N VAL A 120 -18.25 14.21 44.63
CA VAL A 120 -18.68 13.05 43.82
C VAL A 120 -17.59 12.71 42.80
N VAL A 121 -17.14 11.46 42.79
CA VAL A 121 -16.15 10.95 41.84
C VAL A 121 -16.86 10.52 40.55
N VAL A 122 -16.46 11.10 39.40
CA VAL A 122 -17.12 10.88 38.10
C VAL A 122 -16.13 10.33 37.08
N GLY A 123 -16.60 9.40 36.23
CA GLY A 123 -15.81 8.88 35.12
C GLY A 123 -16.46 7.71 34.39
N TRP A 124 -15.67 6.70 34.01
CA TRP A 124 -16.13 5.51 33.30
C TRP A 124 -15.91 4.24 34.11
N ARG A 125 -16.85 3.30 33.96
CA ARG A 125 -16.77 1.95 34.52
C ARG A 125 -16.47 0.97 33.39
N ASN A 126 -15.22 0.53 33.29
CA ASN A 126 -14.76 -0.37 32.23
C ASN A 126 -15.13 -1.84 32.51
N SER A 127 -15.22 -2.21 33.78
CA SER A 127 -15.65 -3.53 34.27
C SER A 127 -16.27 -3.39 35.66
N THR A 128 -16.72 -4.49 36.28
CA THR A 128 -17.22 -4.49 37.66
C THR A 128 -16.19 -3.95 38.65
N LEU A 129 -14.91 -4.24 38.43
CA LEU A 129 -13.74 -3.85 39.23
C LEU A 129 -12.71 -2.99 38.48
N ASP A 130 -13.00 -2.54 37.25
CA ASP A 130 -12.12 -1.63 36.48
C ASP A 130 -12.76 -0.24 36.35
N VAL A 131 -12.14 0.76 36.97
CA VAL A 131 -12.69 2.11 37.11
C VAL A 131 -11.71 3.15 36.59
N PHE A 132 -12.21 4.12 35.81
CA PHE A 132 -11.44 5.23 35.26
C PHE A 132 -11.98 6.56 35.77
N VAL A 133 -11.20 7.27 36.59
CA VAL A 133 -11.61 8.55 37.19
C VAL A 133 -11.29 9.71 36.25
N VAL A 134 -12.27 10.58 36.00
CA VAL A 134 -12.11 11.78 35.15
C VAL A 134 -12.02 13.06 35.98
N ALA A 135 -12.90 13.21 36.96
CA ALA A 135 -13.02 14.42 37.79
C ALA A 135 -13.65 14.12 39.17
N ILE A 136 -13.41 15.02 40.13
CA ILE A 136 -14.15 15.11 41.41
C ILE A 136 -15.00 16.39 41.38
N LEU A 137 -16.26 16.29 41.78
CA LEU A 137 -17.22 17.39 41.84
C LEU A 137 -17.58 17.69 43.30
N ASP A 138 -16.99 18.74 43.87
CA ASP A 138 -17.20 19.19 45.25
C ASP A 138 -18.63 19.76 45.45
N ASP A 139 -19.20 19.53 46.64
CA ASP A 139 -20.47 20.13 47.09
C ASP A 139 -21.72 19.82 46.20
N VAL A 140 -21.81 18.60 45.64
CA VAL A 140 -22.96 18.15 44.80
C VAL A 140 -23.54 16.80 45.25
N ASP A 141 -24.86 16.63 45.11
CA ASP A 141 -25.56 15.33 45.33
C ASP A 141 -25.26 14.33 44.17
N PRO A 142 -24.75 13.12 44.47
CA PRO A 142 -24.45 12.10 43.46
C PRO A 142 -25.65 11.66 42.60
N ARG A 143 -26.88 11.65 43.14
CA ARG A 143 -28.07 11.21 42.40
C ARG A 143 -28.39 12.18 41.26
N ASN A 144 -28.30 13.48 41.54
CA ASN A 144 -28.50 14.52 40.53
C ASN A 144 -27.40 14.48 39.46
N VAL A 145 -26.14 14.25 39.85
CA VAL A 145 -25.02 14.10 38.91
C VAL A 145 -25.24 12.93 37.96
N GLU A 146 -25.63 11.75 38.44
CA GLU A 146 -25.90 10.57 37.60
C GLU A 146 -27.03 10.84 36.58
N ILE A 147 -28.13 11.49 37.00
CA ILE A 147 -29.23 11.88 36.10
C ILE A 147 -28.73 12.86 35.02
N HIS A 148 -27.92 13.85 35.40
CA HIS A 148 -27.37 14.84 34.46
C HIS A 148 -26.32 14.25 33.49
N LEU A 149 -25.57 13.23 33.91
CA LEU A 149 -24.65 12.48 33.05
C LEU A 149 -25.40 11.58 32.06
N ARG A 150 -26.40 10.81 32.51
CA ARG A 150 -27.23 9.96 31.64
C ARG A 150 -28.03 10.76 30.61
N SER A 151 -28.57 11.92 31.01
CA SER A 151 -29.25 12.85 30.11
C SER A 151 -28.32 13.70 29.24
N ASN A 152 -26.99 13.52 29.34
CA ASN A 152 -25.97 14.21 28.54
C ASN A 152 -26.06 15.77 28.66
N THR A 153 -26.70 16.27 29.72
CA THR A 153 -27.03 17.70 29.89
C THR A 153 -25.80 18.54 30.22
N PHE A 154 -24.79 17.96 30.89
CA PHE A 154 -23.47 18.58 31.09
C PHE A 154 -22.80 19.02 29.78
N PHE A 155 -22.96 18.24 28.70
CA PHE A 155 -22.31 18.49 27.42
C PHE A 155 -23.18 19.30 26.44
N ARG A 156 -24.44 19.62 26.79
CA ARG A 156 -25.39 20.38 25.95
C ARG A 156 -24.93 21.81 25.63
N SER A 157 -24.07 22.40 26.47
CA SER A 157 -23.39 23.68 26.18
C SER A 157 -21.90 23.52 25.82
N GLY A 158 -21.50 22.33 25.39
CA GLY A 158 -20.17 22.07 24.83
C GLY A 158 -19.96 22.75 23.47
N PRO A 159 -18.70 22.98 23.06
CA PRO A 159 -18.39 23.62 21.79
C PRO A 159 -18.67 22.77 20.54
N HIS A 160 -18.81 21.44 20.71
CA HIS A 160 -18.97 20.41 19.67
C HIS A 160 -19.88 19.28 20.19
N SER A 161 -20.34 18.36 19.33
CA SER A 161 -21.24 17.27 19.71
C SER A 161 -20.56 16.25 20.65
N SER A 162 -21.33 15.63 21.55
CA SER A 162 -20.81 14.65 22.52
C SER A 162 -20.77 13.20 22.00
N SER A 163 -21.42 12.88 20.87
CA SER A 163 -21.42 11.53 20.29
C SER A 163 -20.02 10.96 20.04
N ARG A 164 -19.10 11.81 19.54
CA ARG A 164 -17.70 11.42 19.24
C ARG A 164 -16.88 11.06 20.47
N ILE A 165 -17.26 11.54 21.67
CA ILE A 165 -16.64 11.21 22.95
C ILE A 165 -16.91 9.73 23.27
N TYR A 166 -18.20 9.37 23.21
CA TYR A 166 -18.72 8.04 23.55
C TYR A 166 -18.26 6.96 22.56
N GLU A 167 -18.25 7.29 21.26
CA GLU A 167 -17.74 6.42 20.20
C GLU A 167 -16.27 6.03 20.43
N LEU A 168 -15.38 7.01 20.66
CA LEU A 168 -13.93 6.75 20.82
C LEU A 168 -13.55 6.19 22.20
N CYS A 169 -14.31 6.49 23.25
CA CYS A 169 -14.08 5.92 24.58
C CYS A 169 -14.75 4.55 24.77
N GLY A 170 -15.61 4.13 23.81
CA GLY A 170 -16.22 2.81 23.74
C GLY A 170 -17.30 2.53 24.79
N HIS A 171 -18.04 3.56 25.21
CA HIS A 171 -19.07 3.55 26.27
C HIS A 171 -20.24 4.46 25.91
N SER A 172 -21.47 4.11 26.33
CA SER A 172 -22.69 4.89 26.06
C SER A 172 -22.88 6.12 26.96
N SER A 173 -22.29 6.11 28.16
CA SER A 173 -22.51 7.13 29.20
C SER A 173 -21.31 7.23 30.15
N MET A 174 -21.23 8.33 30.89
CA MET A 174 -20.39 8.43 32.10
C MET A 174 -21.26 8.15 33.32
N HIS A 175 -20.60 7.72 34.40
CA HIS A 175 -21.27 7.33 35.64
C HIS A 175 -20.61 7.97 36.86
N VAL A 176 -21.38 8.11 37.92
CA VAL A 176 -20.86 8.29 39.27
C VAL A 176 -20.16 7.01 39.71
N LEU A 177 -18.91 7.14 40.10
CA LEU A 177 -18.03 6.04 40.50
C LEU A 177 -17.96 5.87 42.01
N GLY A 178 -18.27 6.94 42.76
CA GLY A 178 -18.32 6.92 44.22
C GLY A 178 -18.13 8.32 44.82
N LEU A 179 -17.59 8.36 46.04
CA LEU A 179 -17.50 9.59 46.85
C LEU A 179 -16.06 9.86 47.30
N SER A 180 -15.70 11.14 47.34
CA SER A 180 -14.46 11.66 47.90
C SER A 180 -14.73 12.26 49.28
N ASN A 181 -13.88 11.95 50.26
CA ASN A 181 -13.88 12.52 51.62
C ASN A 181 -15.24 12.49 52.34
N ALA A 182 -16.05 11.44 52.11
CA ALA A 182 -17.35 11.29 52.77
C ALA A 182 -17.18 10.88 54.24
N THR A 183 -17.89 11.55 55.14
CA THR A 183 -17.86 11.30 56.60
C THR A 183 -18.74 10.12 57.05
N SER A 184 -19.56 9.55 56.16
CA SER A 184 -20.47 8.45 56.47
C SER A 184 -20.44 7.36 55.39
N HIS A 185 -19.81 6.22 55.72
CA HIS A 185 -19.71 5.06 54.80
C HIS A 185 -20.99 4.20 54.73
N ALA A 186 -22.00 4.46 55.58
CA ALA A 186 -23.16 3.58 55.77
C ALA A 186 -24.30 3.71 54.74
N LEU A 187 -24.27 4.71 53.86
CA LEU A 187 -25.32 5.01 52.86
C LEU A 187 -24.85 4.80 51.41
N VAL A 188 -23.72 4.10 51.23
CA VAL A 188 -23.00 4.00 49.96
C VAL A 188 -23.24 2.64 49.30
N ASP A 189 -23.55 2.65 48.01
CA ASP A 189 -23.69 1.45 47.18
C ASP A 189 -22.41 0.59 47.30
N PRO A 190 -22.47 -0.72 47.58
CA PRO A 190 -21.28 -1.55 47.84
C PRO A 190 -20.38 -1.77 46.62
N SER A 191 -20.65 -1.10 45.49
CA SER A 191 -19.76 -1.06 44.32
C SER A 191 -19.21 0.33 43.98
N TRP A 192 -19.43 1.32 44.85
CA TRP A 192 -18.83 2.64 44.74
C TRP A 192 -17.44 2.69 45.38
N VAL A 193 -16.59 3.53 44.80
CA VAL A 193 -15.22 3.78 45.23
C VAL A 193 -15.22 4.92 46.24
N CYS A 194 -14.78 4.65 47.47
CA CYS A 194 -14.51 5.69 48.46
C CYS A 194 -13.05 6.15 48.32
N ALA A 195 -12.84 7.41 47.95
CA ALA A 195 -11.51 8.01 47.88
C ALA A 195 -11.31 9.00 49.04
N THR A 196 -10.15 8.95 49.70
CA THR A 196 -9.74 9.98 50.65
C THR A 196 -8.47 10.65 50.15
N THR A 197 -8.54 11.95 49.91
CA THR A 197 -7.48 12.75 49.28
C THR A 197 -6.70 13.60 50.28
N SER A 198 -6.98 13.51 51.58
CA SER A 198 -6.32 14.28 52.63
C SER A 198 -4.86 13.84 52.87
N ALA A 199 -3.98 14.84 53.01
CA ALA A 199 -2.56 14.75 53.40
C ALA A 199 -1.55 14.02 52.47
N SER A 200 -1.93 13.07 51.59
CA SER A 200 -0.99 12.40 50.68
C SER A 200 -1.13 12.82 49.20
N ARG A 201 -0.01 12.87 48.47
CA ARG A 201 0.02 13.15 47.01
C ARG A 201 -0.62 12.03 46.16
N GLU A 202 -0.87 10.87 46.77
CA GLU A 202 -1.54 9.71 46.17
C GLU A 202 -2.84 9.46 46.96
N PRO A 203 -3.99 9.23 46.29
CA PRO A 203 -5.27 8.99 46.96
C PRO A 203 -5.27 7.61 47.63
N ARG A 204 -5.78 7.54 48.87
CA ARG A 204 -6.18 6.25 49.46
C ARG A 204 -7.57 5.89 48.93
N ILE A 205 -7.76 4.62 48.58
CA ILE A 205 -8.99 4.12 47.94
C ILE A 205 -9.47 2.88 48.67
N THR A 206 -10.74 2.89 49.08
CA THR A 206 -11.43 1.75 49.69
C THR A 206 -12.69 1.38 48.91
N CYS A 207 -13.01 0.09 48.85
CA CYS A 207 -14.19 -0.45 48.16
C CYS A 207 -14.60 -1.77 48.80
N ALA A 208 -15.87 -1.91 49.17
CA ALA A 208 -16.39 -3.08 49.89
C ALA A 208 -16.36 -4.40 49.09
N LYS A 209 -16.12 -4.35 47.77
CA LYS A 209 -16.05 -5.51 46.86
C LYS A 209 -14.63 -5.86 46.39
N ALA A 210 -13.60 -5.14 46.84
CA ALA A 210 -12.22 -5.33 46.40
C ALA A 210 -11.37 -6.01 47.48
N SER A 211 -10.69 -7.11 47.12
CA SER A 211 -9.72 -7.80 47.99
C SER A 211 -8.35 -7.12 47.98
N SER A 212 -8.02 -6.46 46.87
CA SER A 212 -6.75 -5.79 46.61
C SER A 212 -6.99 -4.66 45.60
N VAL A 213 -6.18 -3.59 45.67
CA VAL A 213 -6.36 -2.40 44.81
C VAL A 213 -5.07 -2.10 44.05
N GLN A 214 -5.20 -1.87 42.75
CA GLN A 214 -4.12 -1.43 41.88
C GLN A 214 -4.42 -0.01 41.38
N LEU A 215 -3.69 0.95 41.94
CA LEU A 215 -3.79 2.37 41.62
C LEU A 215 -2.84 2.70 40.47
N ILE A 216 -3.40 3.04 39.31
CA ILE A 216 -2.66 3.39 38.11
C ILE A 216 -2.69 4.91 37.95
N LEU A 217 -1.61 5.56 38.39
CA LEU A 217 -1.43 7.00 38.30
C LEU A 217 -1.02 7.42 36.88
N TYR A 218 -1.62 8.48 36.35
CA TYR A 218 -1.27 8.99 35.02
C TYR A 218 -1.29 10.53 34.94
N ASP A 219 -0.39 11.10 34.13
CA ASP A 219 -0.41 12.53 33.81
C ASP A 219 -1.44 12.82 32.71
N ARG A 220 -2.37 13.75 32.94
CA ARG A 220 -3.35 14.15 31.91
C ARG A 220 -2.69 14.93 30.78
N PRO A 221 -2.82 14.50 29.51
CA PRO A 221 -2.27 15.23 28.36
C PRO A 221 -3.08 16.51 28.10
N ARG A 222 -2.43 17.60 27.67
CA ARG A 222 -3.09 18.88 27.35
C ARG A 222 -3.44 18.98 25.85
N PRO A 223 -4.71 18.82 25.43
CA PRO A 223 -5.03 18.66 24.00
C PRO A 223 -4.86 19.95 23.18
N LYS A 224 -5.13 21.11 23.80
CA LYS A 224 -4.81 22.44 23.22
C LYS A 224 -3.31 22.62 22.92
N GLY A 225 -2.44 21.86 23.58
CA GLY A 225 -0.99 21.84 23.36
C GLY A 225 -0.52 20.76 22.36
N MET A 226 -1.44 19.99 21.76
CA MET A 226 -1.16 18.80 20.94
C MET A 226 -0.42 17.67 21.68
N GLN A 227 -0.58 17.59 23.00
CA GLN A 227 -0.11 16.44 23.77
C GLN A 227 -1.19 15.35 23.74
N TYR A 228 -0.77 14.11 23.51
CA TYR A 228 -1.62 12.92 23.58
C TYR A 228 -0.75 11.66 23.79
N ILE A 229 -1.38 10.61 24.29
CA ILE A 229 -0.78 9.29 24.51
C ILE A 229 -1.26 8.34 23.40
N SER A 230 -0.37 7.44 22.96
CA SER A 230 -0.65 6.41 21.97
C SER A 230 0.08 5.13 22.33
N LEU A 231 -0.52 3.97 22.02
CA LEU A 231 0.14 2.66 22.12
C LEU A 231 1.19 2.48 21.02
N ASN A 232 0.85 2.92 19.81
CA ASN A 232 1.71 2.84 18.64
C ASN A 232 2.50 4.15 18.46
N PRO A 233 3.76 4.10 17.98
CA PRO A 233 4.52 5.30 17.67
C PRO A 233 3.85 6.10 16.55
N ILE A 234 3.90 7.43 16.66
CA ILE A 234 3.35 8.31 15.63
C ILE A 234 4.08 8.12 14.28
N SER A 235 3.35 7.77 13.22
CA SER A 235 3.90 7.67 11.86
C SER A 235 4.14 9.07 11.29
N LEU A 236 5.42 9.46 11.18
CA LEU A 236 5.80 10.75 10.59
C LEU A 236 5.58 10.78 9.08
N ALA A 237 5.74 9.65 8.38
CA ALA A 237 5.36 9.48 6.98
C ALA A 237 3.90 9.00 6.84
N LEU A 238 3.35 9.09 5.63
CA LEU A 238 2.17 8.32 5.27
C LEU A 238 2.55 6.83 5.25
N GLY A 239 1.69 5.99 5.80
CA GLY A 239 1.94 4.54 5.82
C GLY A 239 1.82 3.95 4.42
N ASP A 240 2.96 3.68 3.79
CA ASP A 240 3.02 3.22 2.41
C ASP A 240 2.41 1.83 2.22
N LYS A 241 1.17 1.81 1.75
CA LYS A 241 0.57 0.65 1.05
C LYS A 241 1.20 0.38 -0.33
N TRP A 242 2.21 1.15 -0.75
CA TRP A 242 2.93 0.94 -2.03
C TRP A 242 3.35 -0.53 -2.26
N TYR A 243 3.82 -1.23 -1.21
CA TYR A 243 4.19 -2.66 -1.30
C TYR A 243 3.01 -3.64 -1.44
N ALA A 244 1.76 -3.16 -1.45
CA ALA A 244 0.55 -3.99 -1.45
C ALA A 244 -0.51 -3.53 -2.47
N SER A 245 -0.23 -2.51 -3.30
CA SER A 245 -1.17 -2.00 -4.29
C SER A 245 -0.54 -1.61 -5.64
N ASP A 246 0.75 -1.86 -5.84
CA ASP A 246 1.35 -1.85 -7.19
C ASP A 246 1.33 -3.28 -7.78
N ASP A 247 0.10 -3.75 -8.01
CA ASP A 247 -0.22 -4.97 -8.77
C ASP A 247 -0.73 -4.57 -10.18
N GLY A 248 -0.29 -3.40 -10.66
CA GLY A 248 -0.99 -2.61 -11.69
C GLY A 248 -0.11 -2.18 -12.86
N LYS A 249 0.12 -3.10 -13.82
CA LYS A 249 0.58 -2.84 -15.20
C LYS A 249 1.52 -1.63 -15.38
N GLY A 250 2.60 -1.58 -14.59
CA GLY A 250 3.65 -0.58 -14.69
C GLY A 250 4.67 -0.91 -15.77
N ASP A 251 4.26 -1.01 -17.04
CA ASP A 251 5.13 -1.43 -18.16
C ASP A 251 6.31 -0.46 -18.37
N GLY A 252 7.42 -0.84 -17.75
CA GLY A 252 8.75 -0.30 -17.88
C GLY A 252 9.70 -1.46 -18.18
N SER A 253 10.87 -1.17 -18.74
CA SER A 253 11.95 -2.13 -18.96
C SER A 253 12.52 -2.63 -17.62
N GLU A 254 11.77 -3.51 -16.96
CA GLU A 254 12.23 -4.30 -15.82
C GLU A 254 13.37 -5.19 -16.28
N GLY A 255 14.59 -4.82 -15.91
CA GLY A 255 15.74 -5.70 -16.12
C GLY A 255 15.48 -7.05 -15.46
N GLU A 256 16.07 -8.12 -16.01
CA GLU A 256 15.90 -9.48 -15.48
C GLU A 256 16.19 -9.58 -13.97
N GLU A 257 17.04 -8.69 -13.46
CA GLU A 257 17.37 -8.57 -12.04
C GLU A 257 16.17 -8.21 -11.17
N GLU A 258 15.32 -7.27 -11.60
CA GLU A 258 14.13 -6.83 -10.84
C GLU A 258 13.05 -7.93 -10.84
N ARG A 259 12.89 -8.64 -11.95
CA ARG A 259 12.04 -9.85 -12.02
C ARG A 259 12.52 -10.95 -11.06
N ARG A 260 13.83 -11.19 -10.98
CA ARG A 260 14.42 -12.15 -10.02
C ARG A 260 14.25 -11.69 -8.56
N GLU A 261 14.38 -10.39 -8.27
CA GLU A 261 14.13 -9.85 -6.93
C GLU A 261 12.65 -9.97 -6.53
N ARG A 262 11.71 -9.68 -7.43
CA ARG A 262 10.27 -9.90 -7.18
C ARG A 262 9.97 -11.38 -6.92
N GLN A 263 10.47 -12.30 -7.75
CA GLN A 263 10.34 -13.74 -7.53
C GLN A 263 10.90 -14.18 -6.16
N HIS A 264 12.04 -13.63 -5.74
CA HIS A 264 12.61 -13.93 -4.42
C HIS A 264 11.77 -13.33 -3.28
N GLN A 265 11.21 -12.14 -3.46
CA GLN A 265 10.34 -11.48 -2.49
C GLN A 265 8.98 -12.17 -2.36
N GLU A 266 8.40 -12.64 -3.47
CA GLU A 266 7.25 -13.55 -3.49
C GLU A 266 7.55 -14.87 -2.79
N ALA A 267 8.67 -15.52 -3.10
CA ALA A 267 9.06 -16.77 -2.43
C ALA A 267 9.20 -16.56 -0.91
N LYS A 268 9.73 -15.42 -0.48
CA LYS A 268 9.79 -15.02 0.93
C LYS A 268 8.41 -14.73 1.53
N LEU A 269 7.49 -14.10 0.80
CA LEU A 269 6.11 -13.88 1.25
C LEU A 269 5.32 -15.19 1.36
N ARG A 270 5.48 -16.09 0.39
CA ARG A 270 4.93 -17.46 0.41
C ARG A 270 5.49 -18.24 1.60
N LEU A 271 6.80 -18.14 1.88
CA LEU A 271 7.42 -18.72 3.06
C LEU A 271 6.89 -18.12 4.37
N VAL A 272 6.71 -16.80 4.45
CA VAL A 272 6.12 -16.13 5.63
C VAL A 272 4.66 -16.55 5.84
N ASN A 273 3.86 -16.68 4.78
CA ASN A 273 2.48 -17.15 4.90
C ASN A 273 2.40 -18.63 5.26
N LYS A 274 3.29 -19.47 4.72
CA LYS A 274 3.46 -20.87 5.15
C LYS A 274 3.90 -20.96 6.61
N LEU A 275 4.83 -20.11 7.06
CA LEU A 275 5.23 -20.00 8.46
C LEU A 275 4.05 -19.55 9.35
N LYS A 276 3.22 -18.59 8.93
CA LYS A 276 1.99 -18.23 9.67
C LYS A 276 1.00 -19.39 9.80
N GLN A 277 0.91 -20.26 8.79
CA GLN A 277 0.07 -21.47 8.82
C GLN A 277 0.63 -22.56 9.75
N HIS A 278 1.95 -22.59 9.98
CA HIS A 278 2.61 -23.56 10.87
C HIS A 278 2.97 -22.98 12.26
N SER A 279 2.89 -21.67 12.48
CA SER A 279 3.16 -21.03 13.77
C SER A 279 1.90 -21.01 14.63
N ILE A 280 1.85 -21.87 15.65
CA ILE A 280 0.66 -22.14 16.47
C ILE A 280 0.22 -20.96 17.38
N PHE A 281 0.97 -19.85 17.42
CA PHE A 281 0.70 -18.72 18.32
C PHE A 281 0.54 -17.37 17.60
N ILE A 282 -0.66 -17.14 17.04
CA ILE A 282 -1.27 -15.81 17.03
C ILE A 282 -2.58 -15.91 17.80
N ARG A 283 -2.52 -15.61 19.11
CA ARG A 283 -3.72 -15.51 19.95
C ARG A 283 -4.58 -14.36 19.42
N SER A 284 -5.85 -14.62 19.08
CA SER A 284 -6.80 -13.55 18.79
C SER A 284 -6.89 -12.61 19.99
N ALA A 285 -6.62 -11.31 19.77
CA ALA A 285 -6.55 -10.32 20.85
C ALA A 285 -7.80 -10.38 21.75
N SER A 286 -7.56 -10.66 23.04
CA SER A 286 -8.59 -10.81 24.07
C SER A 286 -9.37 -9.51 24.26
N ALA A 287 -10.57 -9.60 24.82
CA ALA A 287 -11.32 -8.43 25.27
C ALA A 287 -10.49 -7.56 26.24
N ARG A 288 -9.61 -8.19 27.06
CA ARG A 288 -8.67 -7.50 27.94
C ARG A 288 -7.55 -6.78 27.18
N ASP A 289 -7.07 -7.32 26.07
CA ASP A 289 -6.03 -6.70 25.23
C ASP A 289 -6.59 -5.46 24.51
N LYS A 290 -7.83 -5.55 24.03
CA LYS A 290 -8.58 -4.43 23.40
C LYS A 290 -9.00 -3.35 24.40
N ALA A 291 -9.05 -3.64 25.70
CA ALA A 291 -9.43 -2.68 26.73
C ALA A 291 -8.37 -1.57 26.91
N LEU A 292 -7.08 -1.88 26.69
CA LEU A 292 -6.00 -0.91 26.87
C LEU A 292 -6.07 0.25 25.85
N GLU A 293 -6.49 -0.03 24.61
CA GLU A 293 -6.71 1.00 23.58
C GLU A 293 -7.83 1.96 24.01
N LYS A 294 -8.96 1.43 24.50
CA LYS A 294 -10.04 2.24 25.08
C LYS A 294 -9.55 3.11 26.23
N VAL A 295 -8.76 2.56 27.16
CA VAL A 295 -8.19 3.31 28.29
C VAL A 295 -7.27 4.44 27.82
N VAL A 296 -6.46 4.24 26.78
CA VAL A 296 -5.61 5.31 26.22
C VAL A 296 -6.46 6.42 25.58
N HIS A 297 -7.57 6.10 24.93
CA HIS A 297 -8.54 7.13 24.52
C HIS A 297 -9.12 7.87 25.73
N GLN A 298 -9.55 7.15 26.77
CA GLN A 298 -10.07 7.75 28.01
C GLN A 298 -9.08 8.74 28.66
N VAL A 299 -7.78 8.41 28.71
CA VAL A 299 -6.72 9.33 29.16
C VAL A 299 -6.64 10.58 28.29
N ASN A 300 -6.67 10.44 26.96
CA ASN A 300 -6.60 11.57 26.02
C ASN A 300 -7.77 12.55 26.11
N TRP A 301 -8.95 12.07 26.54
CA TRP A 301 -10.14 12.89 26.73
C TRP A 301 -10.26 13.50 28.12
N SER A 302 -9.67 12.88 29.15
CA SER A 302 -9.90 13.25 30.57
C SER A 302 -9.76 14.74 30.91
N TRP A 303 -8.79 15.45 30.31
CA TRP A 303 -8.58 16.88 30.56
C TRP A 303 -9.70 17.77 29.98
N GLU A 304 -10.13 17.55 28.72
CA GLU A 304 -11.23 18.34 28.13
C GLU A 304 -12.58 18.01 28.77
N LEU A 305 -12.75 16.78 29.24
CA LEU A 305 -13.95 16.35 29.97
C LEU A 305 -14.05 16.98 31.36
N GLU A 306 -12.99 16.92 32.18
CA GLU A 306 -12.98 17.61 33.48
C GLU A 306 -13.28 19.10 33.33
N GLN A 307 -12.61 19.79 32.40
CA GLN A 307 -12.82 21.22 32.15
C GLN A 307 -14.27 21.53 31.72
N THR A 308 -14.91 20.62 30.98
CA THR A 308 -16.32 20.75 30.56
C THR A 308 -17.28 20.46 31.70
N LEU A 309 -17.00 19.46 32.54
CA LEU A 309 -17.79 19.14 33.74
C LEU A 309 -17.71 20.31 34.74
N GLN A 310 -16.51 20.69 35.18
CA GLN A 310 -16.27 21.76 36.15
C GLN A 310 -16.92 23.09 35.73
N LYS A 311 -16.84 23.47 34.45
CA LYS A 311 -17.49 24.69 33.92
C LYS A 311 -19.03 24.65 34.00
N ASN A 312 -19.62 23.46 34.05
CA ASN A 312 -21.07 23.28 34.06
C ASN A 312 -21.63 22.86 35.44
N VAL A 313 -20.79 22.46 36.41
CA VAL A 313 -21.19 22.10 37.79
C VAL A 313 -21.97 23.23 38.46
N GLY A 314 -21.53 24.48 38.31
CA GLY A 314 -22.23 25.66 38.85
C GLY A 314 -23.64 25.91 38.27
N LYS A 315 -24.11 25.09 37.32
CA LYS A 315 -25.49 25.12 36.79
C LYS A 315 -26.43 24.09 37.46
N LEU A 316 -25.90 23.22 38.31
CA LEU A 316 -26.66 22.17 39.02
C LEU A 316 -27.36 22.70 40.28
N GLY A 317 -26.81 23.75 40.90
CA GLY A 317 -27.36 24.36 42.10
C GLY A 317 -28.50 25.37 41.81
N PRO A 318 -29.37 25.66 42.80
CA PRO A 318 -30.35 26.73 42.69
C PRO A 318 -29.64 28.08 42.47
N ARG A 319 -29.96 28.76 41.35
CA ARG A 319 -29.33 30.04 40.95
C ARG A 319 -29.35 31.08 42.10
N PRO A 320 -28.19 31.48 42.66
CA PRO A 320 -28.14 32.67 43.49
C PRO A 320 -28.22 33.90 42.58
N LYS A 321 -29.39 34.56 42.55
CA LYS A 321 -29.56 35.85 41.86
C LYS A 321 -28.86 36.97 42.64
N ARG A 322 -27.52 37.03 42.60
CA ARG A 322 -26.79 38.24 43.02
C ARG A 322 -27.09 39.35 42.01
N GLY A 323 -27.77 40.40 42.44
CA GLY A 323 -28.04 41.56 41.60
C GLY A 323 -26.75 42.32 41.27
N LEU A 324 -26.48 42.53 39.98
CA LEU A 324 -25.36 43.35 39.51
C LEU A 324 -25.57 44.82 39.90
N SER A 325 -24.50 45.45 40.37
CA SER A 325 -24.50 46.85 40.78
C SER A 325 -24.73 47.81 39.60
N VAL A 326 -25.17 49.04 39.88
CA VAL A 326 -25.53 50.00 38.83
C VAL A 326 -24.31 50.41 37.99
N SER A 327 -23.13 50.52 38.61
CA SER A 327 -21.85 50.79 37.92
C SER A 327 -21.41 49.62 37.04
N GLU A 328 -21.49 48.37 37.50
CA GLU A 328 -21.26 47.18 36.66
C GLU A 328 -22.17 47.19 35.43
N ARG A 329 -23.45 47.50 35.62
CA ARG A 329 -24.45 47.48 34.54
C ARG A 329 -24.19 48.51 33.44
N VAL A 330 -23.65 49.69 33.81
CA VAL A 330 -23.25 50.72 32.83
C VAL A 330 -21.96 50.33 32.10
N VAL A 331 -20.97 49.76 32.79
CA VAL A 331 -19.73 49.25 32.17
C VAL A 331 -20.01 48.06 31.23
N GLU A 332 -20.91 47.15 31.61
CA GLU A 332 -21.39 46.10 30.71
C GLU A 332 -22.14 46.68 29.51
N SER A 333 -22.99 47.71 29.68
CA SER A 333 -23.73 48.30 28.54
C SER A 333 -22.82 48.94 27.49
N THR A 334 -21.78 49.67 27.92
CA THR A 334 -20.85 50.38 27.03
C THR A 334 -19.87 49.43 26.34
N THR A 335 -19.37 48.42 27.07
CA THR A 335 -18.55 47.36 26.46
C THR A 335 -19.37 46.45 25.54
N ALA A 336 -20.62 46.14 25.88
CA ALA A 336 -21.53 45.41 25.00
C ALA A 336 -21.86 46.19 23.72
N MET A 337 -22.13 47.50 23.79
CA MET A 337 -22.41 48.33 22.61
C MET A 337 -21.18 48.46 21.69
N ARG A 338 -19.98 48.64 22.25
CA ARG A 338 -18.73 48.63 21.46
C ARG A 338 -18.53 47.27 20.77
N ASN A 339 -18.72 46.17 21.51
CA ASN A 339 -18.60 44.82 20.96
C ASN A 339 -19.68 44.53 19.91
N TYR A 340 -20.89 45.08 20.06
CA TYR A 340 -21.96 44.98 19.08
C TYR A 340 -21.61 45.69 17.77
N ILE A 341 -21.12 46.94 17.82
CA ILE A 341 -20.70 47.69 16.63
C ILE A 341 -19.53 46.98 15.92
N LEU A 342 -18.51 46.55 16.67
CA LEU A 342 -17.39 45.77 16.12
C LEU A 342 -17.86 44.45 15.49
N MET A 343 -18.82 43.76 16.11
CA MET A 343 -19.36 42.51 15.58
C MET A 343 -20.25 42.72 14.35
N GLN A 344 -20.98 43.84 14.25
CA GLN A 344 -21.73 44.19 13.04
C GLN A 344 -20.82 44.57 11.87
N LEU A 345 -19.77 45.37 12.11
CA LEU A 345 -18.74 45.66 11.09
C LEU A 345 -18.02 44.39 10.63
N TRP A 346 -17.68 43.51 11.57
CA TRP A 346 -17.08 42.21 11.26
C TRP A 346 -18.04 41.30 10.47
N ASN A 347 -19.32 41.26 10.83
CA ASN A 347 -20.34 40.51 10.08
C ASN A 347 -20.51 41.06 8.66
N ALA A 348 -20.56 42.38 8.47
CA ALA A 348 -20.63 42.99 7.14
C ALA A 348 -19.40 42.61 6.28
N PHE A 349 -18.19 42.67 6.85
CA PHE A 349 -16.97 42.21 6.18
C PHE A 349 -17.04 40.71 5.80
N VAL A 350 -17.50 39.86 6.72
CA VAL A 350 -17.60 38.40 6.51
C VAL A 350 -18.70 38.02 5.51
N ILE A 351 -19.79 38.78 5.42
CA ILE A 351 -20.93 38.51 4.54
C ILE A 351 -20.68 39.05 3.12
N TYR A 352 -20.12 40.25 2.96
CA TYR A 352 -20.00 40.90 1.65
C TYR A 352 -18.61 40.78 1.02
N ILE A 353 -17.55 41.11 1.77
CA ILE A 353 -16.18 41.23 1.22
C ILE A 353 -15.46 39.87 1.21
N PHE A 354 -15.50 39.14 2.33
CA PHE A 354 -14.83 37.85 2.49
C PHE A 354 -15.21 36.79 1.44
N PRO A 355 -16.47 36.58 1.01
CA PRO A 355 -16.78 35.56 0.01
C PRO A 355 -16.23 35.90 -1.38
N PHE A 356 -16.11 37.19 -1.74
CA PHE A 356 -15.51 37.62 -2.99
C PHE A 356 -14.00 37.32 -3.00
N ILE A 357 -13.28 37.76 -1.96
CA ILE A 357 -11.85 37.45 -1.77
C ILE A 357 -11.62 35.94 -1.77
N ARG A 358 -12.47 35.17 -1.07
CA ARG A 358 -12.38 33.70 -1.03
C ARG A 358 -12.58 33.09 -2.43
N LYS A 359 -13.58 33.53 -3.20
CA LYS A 359 -13.83 33.03 -4.56
C LYS A 359 -12.66 33.32 -5.49
N GLY A 360 -12.13 34.55 -5.49
CA GLY A 360 -10.96 34.93 -6.27
C GLY A 360 -9.72 34.09 -5.92
N PHE A 361 -9.44 33.90 -4.63
CA PHE A 361 -8.34 33.07 -4.17
C PHE A 361 -8.49 31.59 -4.58
N VAL A 362 -9.70 31.02 -4.49
CA VAL A 362 -9.97 29.64 -4.93
C VAL A 362 -9.84 29.48 -6.45
N MET A 363 -10.24 30.48 -7.23
CA MET A 363 -10.04 30.50 -8.69
C MET A 363 -8.55 30.54 -9.06
N LEU A 364 -7.75 31.37 -8.38
CA LEU A 364 -6.30 31.44 -8.57
C LEU A 364 -5.61 30.11 -8.23
N LEU A 365 -6.00 29.46 -7.12
CA LEU A 365 -5.50 28.12 -6.78
C LEU A 365 -5.90 27.07 -7.82
N PHE A 366 -7.10 27.15 -8.40
CA PHE A 366 -7.56 26.23 -9.45
C PHE A 366 -6.77 26.41 -10.75
N LEU A 367 -6.51 27.65 -11.18
CA LEU A 367 -5.70 27.94 -12.36
C LEU A 367 -4.25 27.43 -12.20
N HIS A 368 -3.62 27.69 -11.06
CA HIS A 368 -2.29 27.15 -10.76
C HIS A 368 -2.28 25.62 -10.68
N ARG A 369 -3.35 24.98 -10.14
CA ARG A 369 -3.47 23.51 -10.11
C ARG A 369 -3.58 22.92 -11.53
N ALA A 370 -4.29 23.58 -12.44
CA ALA A 370 -4.38 23.16 -13.84
C ALA A 370 -3.02 23.28 -14.56
N MET A 371 -2.30 24.39 -14.36
CA MET A 371 -0.93 24.55 -14.87
C MET A 371 0.02 23.47 -14.31
N ALA A 372 -0.10 23.15 -13.03
CA ALA A 372 0.70 22.11 -12.38
C ALA A 372 0.42 20.71 -12.94
N GLU A 373 -0.85 20.35 -13.21
CA GLU A 373 -1.17 19.08 -13.89
C GLU A 373 -0.59 19.02 -15.31
N MET A 374 -0.67 20.12 -16.07
CA MET A 374 -0.05 20.16 -17.42
C MET A 374 1.46 19.93 -17.37
N LEU A 375 2.16 20.50 -16.39
CA LEU A 375 3.60 20.26 -16.20
C LEU A 375 3.87 18.82 -15.72
N LEU A 376 3.05 18.25 -14.84
CA LEU A 376 3.19 16.85 -14.41
C LEU A 376 3.03 15.88 -15.59
N LEU A 377 2.09 16.12 -16.50
CA LEU A 377 1.92 15.30 -17.72
C LEU A 377 3.18 15.35 -18.62
N VAL A 378 3.84 16.50 -18.73
CA VAL A 378 5.10 16.63 -19.48
C VAL A 378 6.26 15.88 -18.78
N LEU A 379 6.34 15.93 -17.45
CA LEU A 379 7.38 15.23 -16.67
C LEU A 379 7.18 13.70 -16.64
N GLU A 380 5.94 13.25 -16.77
CA GLU A 380 5.55 11.83 -16.85
C GLU A 380 5.52 11.27 -18.27
N PHE A 381 5.74 12.13 -19.28
CA PHE A 381 5.78 11.73 -20.68
C PHE A 381 6.82 10.61 -20.92
N ARG A 382 6.40 9.58 -21.65
CA ARG A 382 7.24 8.46 -22.08
C ARG A 382 7.24 8.41 -23.60
N ILE A 383 8.42 8.34 -24.20
CA ILE A 383 8.59 8.33 -25.67
C ILE A 383 8.03 7.04 -26.29
N LYS A 384 8.05 5.92 -25.54
CA LYS A 384 7.42 4.64 -25.87
C LYS A 384 6.96 3.93 -24.58
N PRO A 385 5.98 3.01 -24.64
CA PRO A 385 5.76 2.01 -23.58
C PRO A 385 7.10 1.32 -23.23
N GLY A 386 7.30 0.96 -21.97
CA GLY A 386 8.57 0.39 -21.50
C GLY A 386 9.70 1.39 -21.16
N TYR A 387 9.71 2.63 -21.68
CA TYR A 387 10.82 3.55 -21.46
C TYR A 387 10.71 4.37 -20.16
N ALA A 388 11.86 4.79 -19.64
CA ALA A 388 11.96 5.69 -18.48
C ALA A 388 11.32 7.05 -18.78
N ALA A 389 10.55 7.61 -17.84
CA ALA A 389 9.98 8.95 -17.97
C ALA A 389 11.06 10.02 -17.71
N LEU A 390 10.81 11.27 -18.10
CA LEU A 390 11.78 12.35 -17.95
C LEU A 390 12.26 12.53 -16.49
N LYS A 391 11.35 12.37 -15.52
CA LYS A 391 11.63 12.34 -14.08
C LYS A 391 12.55 11.20 -13.61
N ASP A 392 12.62 10.09 -14.32
CA ASP A 392 13.49 8.95 -13.97
C ASP A 392 14.92 9.14 -14.50
N VAL A 393 15.10 10.01 -15.51
CA VAL A 393 16.39 10.30 -16.14
C VAL A 393 17.08 11.46 -15.45
N SER A 394 16.35 12.54 -15.14
CA SER A 394 16.87 13.82 -14.64
C SER A 394 16.46 14.10 -13.18
N ALA A 395 17.43 14.46 -12.34
CA ALA A 395 17.19 14.98 -11.00
C ALA A 395 16.37 16.28 -11.01
N THR A 396 16.59 17.15 -12.00
CA THR A 396 15.86 18.43 -12.09
C THR A 396 14.37 18.22 -12.39
N ALA A 397 14.06 17.37 -13.36
CA ALA A 397 12.69 17.01 -13.72
C ALA A 397 11.92 16.44 -12.51
N GLN A 398 12.59 15.56 -11.76
CA GLN A 398 12.06 15.00 -10.51
C GLN A 398 11.89 16.04 -9.40
N GLN A 399 12.84 16.97 -9.22
CA GLN A 399 12.73 18.00 -8.19
C GLN A 399 11.56 18.95 -8.47
N ILE A 400 11.33 19.28 -9.75
CA ILE A 400 10.14 20.02 -10.20
C ILE A 400 8.88 19.23 -9.90
N GLU A 401 8.83 17.92 -10.23
CA GLU A 401 7.69 17.06 -9.91
C GLU A 401 7.35 17.07 -8.41
N ILE A 402 8.36 16.88 -7.54
CA ILE A 402 8.17 16.88 -6.07
C ILE A 402 7.58 18.22 -5.60
N ARG A 403 8.10 19.35 -6.10
CA ARG A 403 7.60 20.69 -5.74
C ARG A 403 6.17 20.92 -6.26
N LEU A 404 5.85 20.48 -7.48
CA LEU A 404 4.48 20.51 -8.01
C LEU A 404 3.53 19.66 -7.17
N LEU A 405 3.89 18.43 -6.82
CA LEU A 405 3.06 17.53 -6.02
C LEU A 405 2.83 18.06 -4.59
N GLN A 406 3.86 18.63 -3.95
CA GLN A 406 3.73 19.31 -2.65
C GLN A 406 2.72 20.46 -2.73
N PHE A 407 2.88 21.35 -3.73
CA PHE A 407 1.96 22.46 -3.95
C PHE A 407 0.52 21.99 -4.21
N CYS A 408 0.36 20.91 -4.96
CA CYS A 408 -0.95 20.34 -5.29
C CYS A 408 -1.63 19.64 -4.10
N TYR A 409 -0.86 19.15 -3.13
CA TYR A 409 -1.38 18.49 -1.92
C TYR A 409 -1.72 19.47 -0.78
N TRP A 410 -1.00 20.59 -0.67
CA TRP A 410 -1.21 21.59 0.38
C TRP A 410 -2.66 22.10 0.52
N PRO A 411 -3.43 22.42 -0.55
CA PRO A 411 -4.83 22.81 -0.41
C PRO A 411 -5.69 21.73 0.27
N MET A 412 -5.45 20.46 -0.05
CA MET A 412 -6.19 19.34 0.52
C MET A 412 -5.82 19.11 2.00
N GLN A 413 -4.52 19.16 2.33
CA GLN A 413 -4.06 19.13 3.73
C GLN A 413 -4.62 20.31 4.55
N TYR A 414 -4.67 21.51 3.97
CA TYR A 414 -5.22 22.68 4.65
C TYR A 414 -6.70 22.49 5.03
N ILE A 415 -7.48 21.83 4.18
CA ILE A 415 -8.89 21.53 4.43
C ILE A 415 -9.06 20.54 5.60
N THR A 416 -8.27 19.46 5.65
CA THR A 416 -8.34 18.51 6.79
C THR A 416 -7.91 19.17 8.10
N LEU A 417 -6.90 20.05 8.08
CA LEU A 417 -6.50 20.86 9.23
C LEU A 417 -7.54 21.92 9.64
N ARG A 418 -8.37 22.37 8.71
CA ARG A 418 -9.50 23.27 8.99
C ARG A 418 -10.67 22.51 9.62
N GLN A 419 -10.96 21.30 9.13
CA GLN A 419 -11.96 20.39 9.71
C GLN A 419 -11.63 20.06 11.17
N ARG A 420 -10.36 19.78 11.51
CA ARG A 420 -9.89 19.61 12.90
C ARG A 420 -10.34 20.73 13.85
N LYS A 421 -10.38 22.00 13.39
CA LYS A 421 -10.81 23.14 14.24
C LYS A 421 -12.33 23.21 14.45
N MET A 422 -13.09 22.31 13.83
CA MET A 422 -14.53 22.11 14.01
C MET A 422 -14.85 20.91 14.90
N ASP A 423 -13.84 20.24 15.45
CA ASP A 423 -13.94 19.12 16.39
C ASP A 423 -13.25 19.42 17.73
N TRP A 424 -13.45 18.54 18.73
CA TRP A 424 -12.73 18.56 20.02
C TRP A 424 -11.22 18.39 19.84
N ALA A 425 -10.40 19.10 20.63
CA ALA A 425 -8.95 19.05 20.44
C ALA A 425 -8.32 17.74 20.94
N SER A 426 -9.00 16.98 21.80
CA SER A 426 -8.65 15.59 22.18
C SER A 426 -8.69 14.57 21.03
N VAL A 427 -9.28 14.91 19.87
CA VAL A 427 -9.27 14.02 18.70
C VAL A 427 -7.86 13.94 18.10
N ASN A 428 -7.20 12.80 18.30
CA ASN A 428 -5.79 12.59 17.94
C ASN A 428 -5.56 12.22 16.45
N THR A 429 -6.58 11.77 15.72
CA THR A 429 -6.47 11.23 14.35
C THR A 429 -5.77 12.16 13.36
N SER A 430 -6.01 13.47 13.42
CA SER A 430 -5.42 14.46 12.49
C SER A 430 -4.10 15.06 12.97
N HIS A 431 -3.52 14.58 14.09
CA HIS A 431 -2.24 15.11 14.59
C HIS A 431 -1.04 14.77 13.67
N PRO A 432 -0.94 13.56 13.07
CA PRO A 432 0.08 13.25 12.07
C PRO A 432 0.00 14.16 10.83
N ASP A 433 -1.20 14.45 10.34
CA ASP A 433 -1.39 15.34 9.18
C ASP A 433 -0.93 16.77 9.46
N TYR A 434 -1.17 17.28 10.68
CA TYR A 434 -0.65 18.58 11.11
C TYR A 434 0.87 18.60 11.10
N ILE A 435 1.50 17.56 11.66
CA ILE A 435 2.97 17.49 11.74
C ILE A 435 3.57 17.37 10.34
N ARG A 436 2.97 16.56 9.44
CA ARG A 436 3.39 16.45 8.04
C ARG A 436 3.26 17.76 7.26
N PHE A 437 2.11 18.44 7.36
CA PHE A 437 1.88 19.73 6.69
C PHE A 437 2.89 20.80 7.14
N TYR A 438 3.08 20.99 8.45
CA TYR A 438 4.04 21.97 8.95
C TYR A 438 5.50 21.57 8.71
N ASN A 439 5.84 20.28 8.69
CA ASN A 439 7.18 19.84 8.29
C ASN A 439 7.45 20.16 6.82
N SER A 440 6.51 19.85 5.91
CA SER A 440 6.62 20.19 4.48
C SER A 440 6.75 21.70 4.27
N LEU A 441 5.88 22.50 4.88
CA LEU A 441 5.91 23.97 4.75
C LEU A 441 7.22 24.58 5.28
N TRP A 442 7.72 24.09 6.42
CA TRP A 442 8.96 24.58 7.02
C TRP A 442 10.20 24.19 6.20
N LEU A 443 10.21 22.97 5.64
CA LEU A 443 11.28 22.53 4.74
C LEU A 443 11.34 23.37 3.47
N VAL A 444 10.20 23.60 2.80
CA VAL A 444 10.18 24.45 1.59
C VAL A 444 10.57 25.89 1.93
N ALA A 445 10.11 26.45 3.04
CA ALA A 445 10.53 27.78 3.47
C ALA A 445 12.04 27.88 3.71
N ASN A 446 12.63 26.93 4.44
CA ASN A 446 14.07 26.87 4.65
C ASN A 446 14.85 26.66 3.34
N ASP A 447 14.39 25.76 2.46
CA ASP A 447 15.03 25.49 1.18
C ASP A 447 15.03 26.74 0.28
N VAL A 448 13.94 27.51 0.25
CA VAL A 448 13.86 28.81 -0.45
C VAL A 448 14.78 29.86 0.19
N ILE A 449 14.83 29.97 1.52
CA ILE A 449 15.71 30.95 2.21
C ILE A 449 17.19 30.64 1.93
N ILE A 450 17.59 29.37 2.06
CA ILE A 450 18.96 28.92 1.76
C ILE A 450 19.24 29.06 0.26
N GLY A 451 18.26 28.77 -0.60
CA GLY A 451 18.34 28.90 -2.05
C GLY A 451 18.57 30.33 -2.51
N ILE A 452 17.86 31.30 -1.93
CA ILE A 452 18.08 32.73 -2.22
C ILE A 452 19.50 33.16 -1.82
N ALA A 453 19.99 32.71 -0.65
CA ALA A 453 21.34 33.04 -0.19
C ALA A 453 22.43 32.45 -1.11
N ILE A 454 22.33 31.16 -1.46
CA ILE A 454 23.25 30.48 -2.38
C ILE A 454 23.16 31.06 -3.79
N GLY A 455 21.94 31.33 -4.27
CA GLY A 455 21.67 31.87 -5.60
C GLY A 455 22.26 33.27 -5.81
N SER A 456 22.03 34.19 -4.87
CA SER A 456 22.67 35.51 -4.88
C SER A 456 24.20 35.39 -4.94
N TYR A 457 24.80 34.56 -4.06
CA TYR A 457 26.25 34.35 -4.05
C TYR A 457 26.80 33.79 -5.38
N ILE A 458 26.13 32.80 -5.98
CA ILE A 458 26.52 32.22 -7.28
C ILE A 458 26.38 33.23 -8.42
N ILE A 459 25.30 34.04 -8.43
CA ILE A 459 25.07 35.06 -9.46
C ILE A 459 26.11 36.18 -9.39
N GLU A 460 26.40 36.68 -8.19
CA GLU A 460 27.39 37.74 -7.95
C GLU A 460 28.82 37.32 -8.31
N ASN A 461 29.13 36.03 -8.17
CA ASN A 461 30.48 35.48 -8.43
C ASN A 461 30.53 34.58 -9.68
N ALA A 462 29.57 34.71 -10.61
CA ALA A 462 29.37 33.75 -11.71
C ALA A 462 30.63 33.55 -12.59
N ASP A 463 31.39 34.61 -12.86
CA ASP A 463 32.64 34.54 -13.64
C ASP A 463 33.75 33.80 -12.89
N TRP A 464 33.92 34.05 -11.59
CA TRP A 464 34.89 33.34 -10.75
C TRP A 464 34.52 31.87 -10.55
N VAL A 465 33.24 31.59 -10.27
CA VAL A 465 32.72 30.22 -10.12
C VAL A 465 32.88 29.45 -11.43
N SER A 466 32.54 30.05 -12.58
CA SER A 466 32.68 29.39 -13.87
C SER A 466 34.15 29.15 -14.25
N ALA A 467 35.06 30.11 -14.05
CA ALA A 467 36.50 29.88 -14.20
C ALA A 467 36.96 28.67 -13.35
N LYS A 468 36.57 28.62 -12.07
CA LYS A 468 36.94 27.52 -11.18
C LYS A 468 36.33 26.17 -11.57
N VAL A 469 35.11 26.15 -12.12
CA VAL A 469 34.49 24.93 -12.65
C VAL A 469 35.19 24.47 -13.93
N ASN A 470 35.60 25.37 -14.83
CA ASN A 470 36.40 25.02 -16.00
C ASN A 470 37.78 24.42 -15.61
N ASP A 471 38.48 25.03 -14.65
CA ASP A 471 39.73 24.47 -14.11
C ASP A 471 39.51 23.05 -13.57
N LEU A 472 38.49 22.87 -12.72
CA LEU A 472 38.17 21.59 -12.10
C LEU A 472 37.83 20.53 -13.16
N LEU A 473 37.08 20.93 -14.19
CA LEU A 473 36.69 20.05 -15.29
C LEU A 473 37.90 19.56 -16.07
N ARG A 474 38.86 20.44 -16.41
CA ARG A 474 40.09 20.06 -17.12
C ARG A 474 40.96 19.14 -16.28
N VAL A 475 41.28 19.56 -15.05
CA VAL A 475 42.17 18.80 -14.14
C VAL A 475 41.64 17.38 -13.91
N TYR A 476 40.35 17.22 -13.61
CA TYR A 476 39.80 15.91 -13.24
C TYR A 476 39.24 15.09 -14.41
N THR A 477 38.80 15.69 -15.51
CA THR A 477 38.19 14.95 -16.64
C THR A 477 39.05 14.88 -17.90
N VAL A 478 40.18 15.59 -17.95
CA VAL A 478 41.17 15.55 -19.03
C VAL A 478 42.53 15.17 -18.44
N ASP A 479 43.16 16.05 -17.67
CA ASP A 479 44.58 15.93 -17.27
C ASP A 479 44.84 14.68 -16.43
N ALA A 480 43.99 14.40 -15.43
CA ALA A 480 44.09 13.21 -14.59
C ALA A 480 43.91 11.90 -15.37
N LEU A 481 43.04 11.87 -16.39
CA LEU A 481 42.86 10.70 -17.24
C LEU A 481 44.05 10.52 -18.19
N GLN A 482 44.53 11.60 -18.80
CA GLN A 482 45.70 11.60 -19.69
C GLN A 482 46.96 11.15 -18.94
N SER A 483 47.19 11.66 -17.73
CA SER A 483 48.29 11.25 -16.84
C SER A 483 48.19 9.78 -16.43
N SER A 484 46.98 9.31 -16.11
CA SER A 484 46.76 7.91 -15.76
C SER A 484 46.98 6.96 -16.95
N ILE A 485 46.54 7.33 -18.16
CA ILE A 485 46.73 6.53 -19.38
C ILE A 485 48.21 6.50 -19.79
N SER A 486 48.93 7.63 -19.73
CA SER A 486 50.36 7.66 -20.04
C SER A 486 51.19 6.87 -19.04
N TRP A 487 50.82 6.88 -17.75
CA TRP A 487 51.40 6.02 -16.72
C TRP A 487 51.15 4.52 -17.01
N LEU A 488 49.95 4.16 -17.49
CA LEU A 488 49.59 2.81 -17.92
C LEU A 488 50.35 2.32 -19.16
N MET A 489 50.68 3.22 -20.09
CA MET A 489 51.50 2.91 -21.27
C MET A 489 52.99 2.66 -20.94
N GLY A 490 53.43 3.13 -19.77
CA GLY A 490 54.74 2.81 -19.20
C GLY A 490 54.74 1.46 -18.47
N TRP A 491 55.33 1.43 -17.27
CA TRP A 491 55.40 0.23 -16.42
C TRP A 491 54.60 0.47 -15.11
N PRO A 492 53.26 0.48 -15.16
CA PRO A 492 52.44 0.81 -14.00
C PRO A 492 52.68 -0.18 -12.85
N ALA A 493 53.05 0.35 -11.68
CA ALA A 493 53.36 -0.44 -10.47
C ALA A 493 54.38 -1.59 -10.67
N GLY A 494 55.27 -1.50 -11.67
CA GLY A 494 56.25 -2.55 -12.00
C GLY A 494 55.69 -3.73 -12.81
N LEU A 495 54.43 -3.67 -13.25
CA LEU A 495 53.85 -4.66 -14.15
C LEU A 495 54.35 -4.41 -15.59
N LYS A 496 55.05 -5.39 -16.16
CA LYS A 496 55.48 -5.37 -17.57
C LYS A 496 54.30 -5.74 -18.46
N LEU A 497 53.56 -4.73 -18.92
CA LEU A 497 52.45 -4.88 -19.85
C LEU A 497 52.93 -5.14 -21.29
N ASN A 498 52.05 -5.66 -22.15
CA ASN A 498 52.30 -5.74 -23.59
C ASN A 498 52.31 -4.31 -24.18
N GLY A 499 53.48 -3.89 -24.70
CA GLY A 499 53.71 -2.53 -25.17
C GLY A 499 52.88 -2.13 -26.39
N GLU A 500 52.71 -3.03 -27.37
CA GLU A 500 51.95 -2.75 -28.60
C GLU A 500 50.44 -2.61 -28.31
N LEU A 501 49.89 -3.45 -27.45
CA LEU A 501 48.49 -3.33 -27.05
C LEU A 501 48.27 -2.09 -26.17
N ALA A 502 49.20 -1.79 -25.26
CA ALA A 502 49.12 -0.61 -24.40
C ALA A 502 49.24 0.70 -25.21
N SER A 503 50.13 0.76 -26.21
CA SER A 503 50.29 1.91 -27.08
C SER A 503 49.06 2.15 -27.96
N PHE A 504 48.51 1.09 -28.58
CA PHE A 504 47.28 1.16 -29.36
C PHE A 504 46.08 1.64 -28.53
N LEU A 505 45.83 0.98 -27.38
CA LEU A 505 44.69 1.29 -26.53
C LEU A 505 44.82 2.68 -25.87
N GLY A 506 46.03 3.04 -25.47
CA GLY A 506 46.35 4.37 -24.94
C GLY A 506 46.15 5.47 -25.98
N ALA A 507 46.67 5.31 -27.21
CA ALA A 507 46.48 6.27 -28.29
C ALA A 507 45.00 6.48 -28.64
N LEU A 508 44.21 5.40 -28.69
CA LEU A 508 42.76 5.47 -28.92
C LEU A 508 42.04 6.29 -27.85
N PHE A 509 42.29 6.02 -26.57
CA PHE A 509 41.64 6.77 -25.49
C PHE A 509 42.13 8.22 -25.38
N LEU A 510 43.43 8.48 -25.60
CA LEU A 510 43.98 9.83 -25.65
C LEU A 510 43.36 10.66 -26.77
N TRP A 511 43.15 10.08 -27.96
CA TRP A 511 42.48 10.77 -29.07
C TRP A 511 41.05 11.22 -28.70
N VAL A 512 40.26 10.37 -28.04
CA VAL A 512 38.91 10.73 -27.56
C VAL A 512 38.98 11.77 -26.43
N ILE A 513 39.98 11.72 -25.55
CA ILE A 513 40.18 12.75 -24.51
C ILE A 513 40.53 14.11 -25.13
N THR A 514 41.38 14.15 -26.16
CA THR A 514 41.67 15.39 -26.91
C THR A 514 40.43 15.95 -27.58
N TYR A 515 39.58 15.10 -28.19
CA TYR A 515 38.29 15.52 -28.73
C TYR A 515 37.37 16.09 -27.64
N TRP A 516 37.34 15.47 -26.46
CA TRP A 516 36.58 15.97 -25.32
C TRP A 516 37.12 17.30 -24.76
N SER A 517 38.45 17.50 -24.73
CA SER A 517 39.05 18.79 -24.39
C SER A 517 38.55 19.88 -25.31
N ASN A 518 38.58 19.65 -26.64
CA ASN A 518 38.05 20.62 -27.61
C ASN A 518 36.55 20.95 -27.38
N CYS A 519 35.76 19.99 -26.89
CA CYS A 519 34.38 20.22 -26.49
C CYS A 519 34.27 21.08 -25.21
N ILE A 520 35.19 20.93 -24.26
CA ILE A 520 35.31 21.80 -23.07
C ILE A 520 35.72 23.22 -23.48
N ASP A 521 36.69 23.35 -24.40
CA ASP A 521 37.12 24.64 -24.96
C ASP A 521 35.94 25.38 -25.62
N ALA A 522 35.11 24.67 -26.40
CA ALA A 522 33.88 25.23 -26.98
C ALA A 522 32.80 25.57 -25.94
N LEU A 523 32.74 24.86 -24.81
CA LEU A 523 31.76 25.10 -23.73
C LEU A 523 32.17 26.24 -22.79
N ALA A 524 33.47 26.51 -22.64
CA ALA A 524 34.01 27.53 -21.75
C ALA A 524 33.33 28.92 -21.84
N PRO A 525 33.10 29.54 -23.02
CA PRO A 525 32.41 30.84 -23.12
C PRO A 525 30.91 30.79 -22.76
N ALA A 526 30.29 29.61 -22.74
CA ALA A 526 28.89 29.44 -22.30
C ALA A 526 28.78 29.13 -20.79
N LEU A 527 29.88 28.74 -20.14
CA LEU A 527 29.89 28.31 -18.75
C LEU A 527 29.42 29.40 -17.75
N PRO A 528 29.77 30.70 -17.88
CA PRO A 528 29.24 31.75 -17.01
C PRO A 528 27.71 31.86 -17.10
N LYS A 529 27.12 31.71 -18.30
CA LYS A 529 25.67 31.74 -18.52
C LYS A 529 24.97 30.53 -17.88
N LEU A 530 25.59 29.35 -17.95
CA LEU A 530 25.10 28.15 -17.28
C LEU A 530 25.16 28.28 -15.75
N VAL A 531 26.27 28.80 -15.20
CA VAL A 531 26.41 29.08 -13.76
C VAL A 531 25.41 30.12 -13.29
N TRP A 532 25.18 31.19 -14.06
CA TRP A 532 24.15 32.19 -13.77
C TRP A 532 22.74 31.57 -13.77
N PHE A 533 22.41 30.71 -14.74
CA PHE A 533 21.12 30.04 -14.82
C PHE A 533 20.90 29.04 -13.66
N VAL A 534 21.95 28.31 -13.26
CA VAL A 534 21.94 27.49 -12.02
C VAL A 534 21.72 28.38 -10.80
N GLY A 535 22.42 29.51 -10.69
CA GLY A 535 22.22 30.51 -9.64
C GLY A 535 20.78 31.01 -9.57
N PHE A 536 20.18 31.37 -10.71
CA PHE A 536 18.79 31.80 -10.82
C PHE A 536 17.78 30.71 -10.42
N SER A 537 18.05 29.44 -10.72
CA SER A 537 17.18 28.32 -10.28
C SER A 537 17.02 28.25 -8.76
N SER A 538 18.01 28.74 -8.01
CA SER A 538 18.03 28.73 -6.54
C SER A 538 16.93 29.58 -5.90
N PHE A 539 16.32 30.52 -6.62
CA PHE A 539 15.13 31.26 -6.14
C PHE A 539 13.93 30.33 -5.86
N ALA A 540 13.87 29.15 -6.52
CA ALA A 540 12.88 28.11 -6.25
C ALA A 540 13.29 27.13 -5.13
N GLY A 541 14.47 27.32 -4.52
CA GLY A 541 15.01 26.54 -3.41
C GLY A 541 16.41 25.99 -3.66
N ALA A 542 17.22 25.79 -2.62
CA ALA A 542 18.60 25.27 -2.69
C ALA A 542 18.68 23.85 -3.28
N SER A 543 17.60 23.08 -3.16
CA SER A 543 17.43 21.79 -3.81
C SER A 543 17.47 21.83 -5.35
N MET A 544 17.08 22.95 -5.98
CA MET A 544 17.05 23.11 -7.45
C MET A 544 18.43 23.19 -8.10
N PRO A 545 19.35 24.09 -7.69
CA PRO A 545 20.70 24.13 -8.24
C PRO A 545 21.47 22.83 -7.95
N LEU A 546 21.23 22.20 -6.79
CA LEU A 546 21.83 20.90 -6.46
C LEU A 546 21.39 19.79 -7.44
N ALA A 547 20.10 19.74 -7.78
CA ALA A 547 19.58 18.82 -8.80
C ALA A 547 20.19 19.11 -10.20
N MET A 548 20.32 20.39 -10.56
CA MET A 548 20.97 20.81 -11.81
C MET A 548 22.45 20.41 -11.86
N LEU A 549 23.20 20.57 -10.77
CA LEU A 549 24.60 20.15 -10.68
C LEU A 549 24.76 18.63 -10.80
N SER A 550 23.82 17.84 -10.27
CA SER A 550 23.83 16.36 -10.40
C SER A 550 23.63 15.88 -11.85
N ASP A 551 22.76 16.55 -12.61
CA ASP A 551 22.54 16.25 -14.02
C ASP A 551 23.65 16.83 -14.91
N LEU A 552 24.16 18.03 -14.61
CA LEU A 552 25.33 18.62 -15.28
C LEU A 552 26.58 17.76 -15.11
N LEU A 553 26.84 17.23 -13.91
CA LEU A 553 27.90 16.23 -13.67
C LEU A 553 27.71 15.00 -14.56
N SER A 554 26.46 14.54 -14.73
CA SER A 554 26.15 13.36 -15.54
C SER A 554 26.42 13.61 -17.03
N ALA A 555 26.17 14.82 -17.53
CA ALA A 555 26.49 15.22 -18.90
C ALA A 555 28.00 15.43 -19.12
N LEU A 556 28.68 16.11 -18.18
CA LEU A 556 30.12 16.44 -18.25
C LEU A 556 31.06 15.24 -18.06
N THR A 557 30.54 14.05 -17.76
CA THR A 557 31.32 12.82 -17.55
C THR A 557 30.92 11.67 -18.49
N ILE A 558 30.22 11.99 -19.59
CA ILE A 558 29.73 10.99 -20.56
C ILE A 558 30.87 10.24 -21.27
N HIS A 559 32.02 10.88 -21.50
CA HIS A 559 33.22 10.24 -22.05
C HIS A 559 33.79 9.18 -21.10
N ILE A 560 33.86 9.46 -19.80
CA ILE A 560 34.30 8.49 -18.78
C ILE A 560 33.35 7.29 -18.71
N TYR A 561 32.04 7.53 -18.84
CA TYR A 561 31.07 6.44 -18.96
C TYR A 561 31.26 5.62 -20.24
N SER A 562 31.57 6.25 -21.37
CA SER A 562 31.90 5.58 -22.64
C SER A 562 33.17 4.73 -22.53
N PHE A 563 34.24 5.24 -21.93
CA PHE A 563 35.48 4.48 -21.70
C PHE A 563 35.28 3.29 -20.78
N TYR A 564 34.51 3.45 -19.70
CA TYR A 564 34.10 2.34 -18.84
C TYR A 564 33.30 1.30 -19.64
N LEU A 565 32.32 1.72 -20.46
CA LEU A 565 31.50 0.81 -21.25
C LEU A 565 32.33 0.00 -22.27
N ALA A 566 33.25 0.66 -22.97
CA ALA A 566 34.12 0.05 -23.96
C ALA A 566 35.13 -0.91 -23.32
N SER A 567 35.87 -0.46 -22.30
CA SER A 567 36.88 -1.28 -21.60
C SER A 567 36.25 -2.47 -20.87
N ALA A 568 35.10 -2.30 -20.22
CA ALA A 568 34.35 -3.39 -19.59
C ALA A 568 33.93 -4.45 -20.62
N ARG A 569 33.42 -4.04 -21.78
CA ARG A 569 33.02 -4.97 -22.85
C ARG A 569 34.20 -5.75 -23.42
N ILE A 570 35.33 -5.09 -23.69
CA ILE A 570 36.56 -5.74 -24.18
C ILE A 570 37.08 -6.74 -23.13
N TYR A 571 37.16 -6.34 -21.86
CA TYR A 571 37.59 -7.20 -20.76
C TYR A 571 36.66 -8.42 -20.57
N HIS A 572 35.34 -8.20 -20.60
CA HIS A 572 34.35 -9.27 -20.48
C HIS A 572 34.41 -10.26 -21.66
N TRP A 573 34.56 -9.77 -22.89
CA TRP A 573 34.78 -10.61 -24.06
C TRP A 573 36.06 -11.42 -23.93
N GLN A 574 37.17 -10.80 -23.52
CA GLN A 574 38.44 -11.50 -23.32
C GLN A 574 38.34 -12.60 -22.25
N LEU A 575 37.71 -12.32 -21.10
CA LEU A 575 37.45 -13.33 -20.07
C LEU A 575 36.57 -14.48 -20.58
N THR A 576 35.51 -14.18 -21.34
CA THR A 576 34.57 -15.19 -21.87
C THR A 576 35.23 -16.08 -22.91
N ILE A 577 36.05 -15.50 -23.80
CA ILE A 577 36.88 -16.25 -24.76
C ILE A 577 37.89 -17.12 -24.00
N LEU A 578 38.56 -16.57 -22.98
CA LEU A 578 39.55 -17.29 -22.20
C LEU A 578 38.94 -18.47 -21.41
N GLN A 579 37.75 -18.30 -20.85
CA GLN A 579 36.98 -19.37 -20.22
C GLN A 579 36.58 -20.45 -21.24
N SER A 580 36.15 -20.04 -22.44
CA SER A 580 35.77 -20.97 -23.52
C SER A 580 36.96 -21.80 -24.01
N LEU A 581 38.12 -21.16 -24.22
CA LEU A 581 39.38 -21.83 -24.55
C LEU A 581 39.90 -22.70 -23.40
N PHE A 582 39.68 -22.29 -22.14
CA PHE A 582 39.97 -23.13 -20.98
C PHE A 582 39.10 -24.39 -20.90
N HIS A 583 37.88 -24.33 -21.41
CA HIS A 583 37.04 -25.53 -21.57
C HIS A 583 37.51 -26.41 -22.74
N LEU A 584 37.87 -25.82 -23.89
CA LEU A 584 38.45 -26.52 -25.05
C LEU A 584 39.65 -27.41 -24.65
N PHE A 585 40.61 -26.85 -23.91
CA PHE A 585 41.76 -27.62 -23.38
C PHE A 585 41.39 -28.85 -22.55
N ARG A 586 40.27 -28.78 -21.83
CA ARG A 586 39.84 -29.82 -20.89
C ARG A 586 38.99 -30.89 -21.58
N GLY A 587 38.88 -30.85 -22.91
CA GLY A 587 37.97 -31.71 -23.68
C GLY A 587 36.50 -31.40 -23.38
N LYS A 588 36.16 -30.14 -23.11
CA LYS A 588 34.82 -29.73 -22.64
C LYS A 588 34.22 -28.61 -23.47
N LYS A 589 32.92 -28.70 -23.71
CA LYS A 589 32.14 -27.73 -24.47
C LYS A 589 30.96 -27.22 -23.64
N HIS A 590 30.66 -25.93 -23.76
CA HIS A 590 29.42 -25.38 -23.20
C HIS A 590 28.26 -25.64 -24.18
N ASN A 591 27.28 -26.41 -23.73
CA ASN A 591 26.09 -26.81 -24.46
C ASN A 591 24.95 -25.84 -24.14
N VAL A 592 24.79 -24.85 -25.01
CA VAL A 592 23.75 -23.80 -24.96
C VAL A 592 22.35 -24.33 -24.68
N LEU A 593 21.94 -25.42 -25.32
CA LEU A 593 20.55 -25.91 -25.32
C LEU A 593 20.20 -26.64 -24.03
N ARG A 594 21.09 -27.51 -23.57
CA ARG A 594 20.95 -28.19 -22.27
C ARG A 594 21.63 -27.41 -21.15
N ASN A 595 21.99 -26.15 -21.43
CA ASN A 595 22.53 -25.21 -20.47
C ASN A 595 23.99 -25.65 -20.02
N ARG A 596 24.51 -26.85 -20.33
CA ARG A 596 25.53 -27.54 -19.50
C ARG A 596 26.99 -27.57 -20.00
N ILE A 597 27.95 -28.02 -19.18
CA ILE A 597 29.33 -28.33 -19.63
C ILE A 597 29.41 -29.83 -19.94
N ASP A 598 29.34 -30.18 -21.22
CA ASP A 598 29.49 -31.56 -21.71
C ASP A 598 30.96 -31.84 -22.11
N SER A 599 31.36 -33.11 -22.19
CA SER A 599 32.61 -33.51 -22.86
C SER A 599 32.44 -33.45 -24.37
N CYS A 600 33.51 -33.06 -25.07
CA CYS A 600 33.56 -33.01 -26.53
C CYS A 600 34.93 -33.50 -26.97
N ASP A 601 34.96 -34.44 -27.91
CA ASP A 601 36.19 -34.88 -28.54
C ASP A 601 36.62 -33.81 -29.55
N TYR A 602 37.91 -33.44 -29.51
CA TYR A 602 38.51 -32.40 -30.34
C TYR A 602 39.77 -32.96 -31.01
N ASP A 603 39.97 -32.64 -32.29
CA ASP A 603 41.18 -33.04 -33.00
C ASP A 603 42.42 -32.34 -32.43
N LEU A 604 43.59 -32.97 -32.59
CA LEU A 604 44.88 -32.43 -32.14
C LEU A 604 45.14 -31.02 -32.66
N ASP A 605 44.80 -30.74 -33.92
CA ASP A 605 44.99 -29.43 -34.54
C ASP A 605 44.11 -28.35 -33.90
N GLN A 606 42.85 -28.69 -33.58
CA GLN A 606 41.92 -27.77 -32.91
C GLN A 606 42.40 -27.46 -31.48
N LEU A 607 42.90 -28.47 -30.77
CA LEU A 607 43.49 -28.32 -29.45
C LEU A 607 44.77 -27.46 -29.50
N LEU A 608 45.64 -27.66 -30.50
CA LEU A 608 46.88 -26.90 -30.70
C LEU A 608 46.58 -25.42 -31.00
N VAL A 609 45.67 -25.13 -31.93
CA VAL A 609 45.26 -23.75 -32.24
C VAL A 609 44.61 -23.09 -31.02
N GLY A 610 43.76 -23.82 -30.28
CA GLY A 610 43.21 -23.37 -29.01
C GLY A 610 44.28 -23.05 -27.96
N THR A 611 45.36 -23.84 -27.93
CA THR A 611 46.51 -23.64 -27.03
C THR A 611 47.25 -22.34 -27.30
N ILE A 612 47.58 -22.09 -28.56
CA ILE A 612 48.31 -20.89 -29.00
C ILE A 612 47.44 -19.65 -28.76
N LEU A 613 46.15 -19.73 -29.11
CA LEU A 613 45.22 -18.62 -28.91
C LEU A 613 45.00 -18.30 -27.42
N PHE A 614 44.84 -19.32 -26.56
CA PHE A 614 44.70 -19.13 -25.11
C PHE A 614 45.95 -18.49 -24.49
N THR A 615 47.14 -18.96 -24.83
CA THR A 615 48.38 -18.45 -24.23
C THR A 615 48.60 -16.99 -24.63
N LEU A 616 48.36 -16.65 -25.90
CA LEU A 616 48.38 -15.27 -26.39
C LEU A 616 47.36 -14.37 -25.68
N LEU A 617 46.09 -14.79 -25.58
CA LEU A 617 45.05 -14.02 -24.87
C LEU A 617 45.29 -13.90 -23.37
N SER A 618 45.91 -14.91 -22.74
CA SER A 618 46.32 -14.88 -21.32
C SER A 618 47.38 -13.81 -21.07
N PHE A 619 48.39 -13.71 -21.93
CA PHE A 619 49.44 -12.69 -21.78
C PHE A 619 48.97 -11.26 -22.10
N LEU A 620 47.90 -11.11 -22.89
CA LEU A 620 47.27 -9.81 -23.17
C LEU A 620 46.27 -9.37 -22.08
N LEU A 621 45.75 -10.29 -21.26
CA LEU A 621 44.72 -10.01 -20.26
C LEU A 621 45.15 -8.98 -19.19
N PRO A 622 46.40 -8.99 -18.65
CA PRO A 622 46.83 -7.97 -17.69
C PRO A 622 46.75 -6.55 -18.25
N THR A 623 47.13 -6.34 -19.52
CA THR A 623 47.05 -5.03 -20.16
C THR A 623 45.61 -4.52 -20.20
N VAL A 624 44.68 -5.30 -20.74
CA VAL A 624 43.25 -4.91 -20.82
C VAL A 624 42.65 -4.72 -19.43
N GLY A 625 42.98 -5.60 -18.48
CA GLY A 625 42.48 -5.55 -17.11
C GLY A 625 42.87 -4.28 -16.36
N VAL A 626 44.12 -3.81 -16.49
CA VAL A 626 44.59 -2.58 -15.82
C VAL A 626 43.91 -1.33 -16.41
N PHE A 627 43.75 -1.25 -17.74
CA PHE A 627 42.97 -0.17 -18.38
C PHE A 627 41.50 -0.17 -17.92
N TYR A 628 40.86 -1.33 -17.86
CA TYR A 628 39.49 -1.47 -17.35
C TYR A 628 39.37 -1.02 -15.88
N ILE A 629 40.26 -1.47 -14.99
CA ILE A 629 40.24 -1.10 -13.56
C ILE A 629 40.35 0.42 -13.38
N ASN A 630 41.19 1.09 -14.16
CA ASN A 630 41.34 2.54 -14.10
C ASN A 630 40.02 3.28 -14.39
N PHE A 631 39.35 2.95 -15.51
CA PHE A 631 38.06 3.57 -15.86
C PHE A 631 36.93 3.13 -14.92
N ALA A 632 36.99 1.91 -14.38
CA ALA A 632 36.05 1.44 -13.36
C ALA A 632 36.17 2.26 -12.06
N ILE A 633 37.38 2.57 -11.60
CA ILE A 633 37.62 3.43 -10.43
C ILE A 633 37.09 4.85 -10.69
N ALA A 634 37.44 5.45 -11.83
CA ALA A 634 36.93 6.77 -12.22
C ALA A 634 35.38 6.79 -12.26
N ARG A 635 34.77 5.74 -12.82
CA ARG A 635 33.31 5.59 -12.86
C ARG A 635 32.69 5.44 -11.46
N MET A 636 33.30 4.66 -10.57
CA MET A 636 32.81 4.50 -9.19
C MET A 636 32.90 5.81 -8.39
N MET A 637 33.95 6.62 -8.60
CA MET A 637 34.06 7.95 -7.98
C MET A 637 32.89 8.87 -8.40
N ILE A 638 32.54 8.90 -9.70
CA ILE A 638 31.40 9.68 -10.21
C ILE A 638 30.07 9.18 -9.64
N ILE A 639 29.88 7.85 -9.56
CA ILE A 639 28.68 7.24 -8.96
C ILE A 639 28.57 7.62 -7.47
N SER A 640 29.67 7.59 -6.73
CA SER A 640 29.72 8.00 -5.32
C SER A 640 29.36 9.47 -5.14
N MET A 641 29.92 10.37 -5.98
CA MET A 641 29.60 11.80 -5.94
C MET A 641 28.12 12.06 -6.27
N LYS A 642 27.55 11.36 -7.26
CA LYS A 642 26.13 11.44 -7.59
C LYS A 642 25.23 10.96 -6.44
N ALA A 643 25.58 9.84 -5.80
CA ALA A 643 24.88 9.37 -4.60
C ALA A 643 24.99 10.37 -3.43
N GLY A 644 26.10 11.11 -3.33
CA GLY A 644 26.27 12.24 -2.42
C GLY A 644 25.26 13.37 -2.68
N PHE A 645 25.08 13.79 -3.94
CA PHE A 645 24.06 14.78 -4.31
C PHE A 645 22.64 14.26 -4.07
N ASP A 646 22.35 13.00 -4.40
CA ASP A 646 21.01 12.40 -4.22
C ASP A 646 20.64 12.26 -2.74
N THR A 647 21.61 11.94 -1.87
CA THR A 647 21.40 11.91 -0.41
C THR A 647 21.24 13.31 0.18
N LEU A 648 22.03 14.31 -0.27
CA LEU A 648 21.85 15.71 0.14
C LEU A 648 20.48 16.27 -0.29
N LEU A 649 20.02 15.95 -1.50
CA LEU A 649 18.70 16.31 -2.01
C LEU A 649 17.58 15.66 -1.17
N SER A 650 17.75 14.39 -0.78
CA SER A 650 16.83 13.69 0.13
C SER A 650 16.81 14.28 1.55
N CYS A 651 17.93 14.83 2.02
CA CYS A 651 17.97 15.58 3.27
C CYS A 651 17.16 16.89 3.12
N LEU A 652 17.46 17.73 2.13
CA LEU A 652 16.75 19.01 1.93
C LEU A 652 15.23 18.85 1.77
N ASN A 653 14.77 17.82 1.07
CA ASN A 653 13.35 17.63 0.77
C ASN A 653 12.50 17.01 1.88
N HIS A 654 13.09 16.24 2.80
CA HIS A 654 12.33 15.36 3.71
C HIS A 654 12.78 15.42 5.18
N PHE A 655 13.81 16.20 5.53
CA PHE A 655 14.36 16.19 6.89
C PHE A 655 13.28 16.48 7.94
N PRO A 656 13.15 15.70 9.03
CA PRO A 656 12.07 15.84 10.01
C PRO A 656 12.31 17.02 10.95
N LEU A 657 12.60 18.22 10.41
CA LEU A 657 12.99 19.42 11.14
C LEU A 657 11.92 19.86 12.13
N PHE A 658 10.65 19.87 11.71
CA PHE A 658 9.54 20.26 12.57
C PHE A 658 9.27 19.20 13.65
N ALA A 659 9.44 17.91 13.35
CA ALA A 659 9.34 16.86 14.35
C ALA A 659 10.50 16.93 15.36
N LEU A 660 11.73 17.21 14.90
CA LEU A 660 12.90 17.43 15.76
C LEU A 660 12.71 18.66 16.67
N MET A 661 12.23 19.77 16.12
CA MET A 661 11.87 20.99 16.86
C MET A 661 10.80 20.70 17.93
N LEU A 662 9.73 19.98 17.57
CA LEU A 662 8.70 19.55 18.53
C LEU A 662 9.30 18.63 19.62
N ARG A 663 10.20 17.71 19.25
CA ARG A 663 10.83 16.77 20.17
C ARG A 663 11.71 17.46 21.23
N VAL A 664 12.38 18.55 20.84
CA VAL A 664 13.18 19.40 21.73
C VAL A 664 12.28 20.31 22.57
N LYS A 665 11.25 20.91 21.98
CA LYS A 665 10.37 21.87 22.66
C LYS A 665 9.41 21.22 23.68
N ASP A 666 8.84 20.07 23.35
CA ASP A 666 7.88 19.35 24.18
C ASP A 666 7.75 17.89 23.70
N SER A 667 8.49 17.00 24.37
CA SER A 667 8.56 15.58 24.02
C SER A 667 7.21 14.86 24.06
N ARG A 668 6.22 15.35 24.84
CA ARG A 668 4.89 14.74 25.00
C ARG A 668 3.97 14.94 23.78
N ARG A 669 4.41 15.68 22.75
CA ARG A 669 3.67 15.89 21.48
C ARG A 669 3.90 14.79 20.44
N LEU A 670 4.96 14.00 20.62
CA LEU A 670 5.35 12.91 19.72
C LEU A 670 5.37 11.60 20.50
N PRO A 671 4.22 10.96 20.75
CA PRO A 671 4.17 9.70 21.46
C PRO A 671 4.83 8.59 20.64
N GLY A 672 5.72 7.85 21.31
CA GLY A 672 6.38 6.64 20.83
C GLY A 672 5.84 5.34 21.45
N GLY A 673 5.02 5.44 22.50
CA GLY A 673 4.41 4.32 23.22
C GLY A 673 4.09 4.69 24.67
N ILE A 674 3.79 3.67 25.49
CA ILE A 674 3.60 3.81 26.95
C ILE A 674 4.57 2.91 27.72
N ARG A 675 4.88 3.31 28.96
CA ARG A 675 5.61 2.51 29.94
C ARG A 675 4.85 2.53 31.27
N PHE A 676 4.71 1.37 31.88
CA PHE A 676 4.29 1.23 33.26
C PHE A 676 5.54 1.12 34.15
N GLU A 677 5.62 1.93 35.19
CA GLU A 677 6.68 1.86 36.21
C GLU A 677 6.00 1.51 37.54
N LEU A 678 6.27 0.33 38.09
CA LEU A 678 5.83 -0.05 39.43
C LEU A 678 6.60 0.80 40.44
N ARG A 679 5.90 1.38 41.42
CA ARG A 679 6.54 2.09 42.53
C ARG A 679 6.71 1.11 43.68
N ASP A 680 7.96 0.76 44.00
CA ASP A 680 8.26 -0.13 45.12
C ASP A 680 7.78 0.48 46.44
N ALA A 681 6.92 -0.24 47.17
CA ALA A 681 6.32 0.22 48.42
C ALA A 681 7.27 0.18 49.64
N HIS A 682 8.58 0.00 49.42
CA HIS A 682 9.55 -0.25 50.48
C HIS A 682 9.88 0.98 51.35
N ASP A 683 9.73 2.21 50.82
CA ASP A 683 10.11 3.44 51.56
C ASP A 683 9.02 3.97 52.51
N ASN A 684 7.82 3.38 52.52
CA ASN A 684 6.67 3.88 53.31
C ASN A 684 6.10 2.83 54.28
N ARG A 685 6.97 2.03 54.91
CA ARG A 685 6.58 1.16 56.03
C ARG A 685 6.43 1.97 57.33
N SER A 686 5.54 2.96 57.34
CA SER A 686 5.14 3.63 58.58
C SER A 686 4.39 2.65 59.48
N LEU A 687 4.86 2.54 60.72
CA LEU A 687 4.33 1.65 61.75
C LEU A 687 2.95 2.12 62.21
N ASN A 688 1.88 1.78 61.50
CA ASN A 688 0.50 1.83 61.99
C ASN A 688 -0.37 0.80 61.26
N LEU A 689 -0.56 -0.36 61.90
CA LEU A 689 -1.41 -1.46 61.42
C LEU A 689 -2.89 -1.13 61.66
N ASN A 690 -3.58 -0.62 60.64
CA ASN A 690 -5.04 -0.76 60.55
C ASN A 690 -5.37 -2.01 59.73
N VAL A 691 -5.90 -3.03 60.40
CA VAL A 691 -6.04 -4.42 59.90
C VAL A 691 -7.06 -4.58 58.75
N ASN A 692 -7.78 -3.52 58.39
CA ASN A 692 -8.93 -3.57 57.46
C ASN A 692 -8.71 -2.84 56.11
N GLU A 693 -7.50 -2.34 55.79
CA GLU A 693 -7.22 -1.74 54.47
C GLU A 693 -6.76 -2.81 53.45
N PRO A 694 -7.33 -2.88 52.24
CA PRO A 694 -6.89 -3.83 51.21
C PRO A 694 -5.48 -3.47 50.70
N PRO A 695 -4.60 -4.45 50.41
CA PRO A 695 -3.26 -4.18 49.90
C PRO A 695 -3.30 -3.36 48.60
N THR A 696 -2.63 -2.21 48.60
CA THR A 696 -2.60 -1.28 47.47
C THR A 696 -1.26 -1.32 46.73
N SER A 697 -1.27 -1.59 45.42
CA SER A 697 -0.09 -1.45 44.54
C SER A 697 -0.19 -0.18 43.70
N VAL A 698 0.87 0.64 43.65
CA VAL A 698 0.90 1.90 42.89
C VAL A 698 1.76 1.75 41.64
N ILE A 699 1.18 2.01 40.47
CA ILE A 699 1.82 1.94 39.16
C ILE A 699 1.70 3.29 38.48
N TYR A 700 2.78 3.78 37.88
CA TYR A 700 2.78 5.02 37.11
C TYR A 700 2.77 4.73 35.60
N LEU A 701 1.75 5.25 34.89
CA LEU A 701 1.64 5.22 33.43
C LEU A 701 2.35 6.45 32.84
N LYS A 702 3.53 6.24 32.24
CA LYS A 702 4.30 7.29 31.55
C LYS A 702 4.17 7.16 30.03
N SER A 703 3.98 8.28 29.34
CA SER A 703 4.13 8.36 27.89
C SER A 703 5.62 8.29 27.51
N VAL A 704 6.01 7.32 26.70
CA VAL A 704 7.37 7.27 26.12
C VAL A 704 7.37 8.12 24.85
N PRO A 705 8.21 9.16 24.74
CA PRO A 705 8.29 9.98 23.55
C PRO A 705 9.09 9.27 22.43
N LEU A 706 8.76 9.58 21.17
CA LEU A 706 9.35 8.96 19.97
C LEU A 706 10.90 9.00 20.02
N SER A 707 11.56 7.89 19.67
CA SER A 707 13.03 7.82 19.70
C SER A 707 13.66 8.53 18.49
N PHE A 708 14.86 9.07 18.64
CA PHE A 708 15.60 9.67 17.51
C PHE A 708 15.81 8.65 16.38
N LYS A 709 16.11 7.39 16.70
CA LYS A 709 16.22 6.32 15.71
C LYS A 709 14.92 6.16 14.91
N ALA A 710 13.75 6.17 15.56
CA ALA A 710 12.46 6.06 14.88
C ALA A 710 12.13 7.29 14.01
N MET A 711 12.57 8.50 14.41
CA MET A 711 12.39 9.70 13.57
C MET A 711 13.23 9.67 12.29
N PHE A 712 14.40 9.03 12.33
CA PHE A 712 15.32 8.92 11.19
C PHE A 712 15.31 7.53 10.53
N ASP A 713 14.35 6.65 10.85
CA ASP A 713 14.35 5.25 10.40
C ASP A 713 14.34 5.13 8.87
N GLN A 714 13.60 6.01 8.19
CA GLN A 714 13.59 6.11 6.73
C GLN A 714 14.97 6.45 6.13
N TYR A 715 15.78 7.28 6.79
CA TYR A 715 17.15 7.58 6.35
C TYR A 715 18.09 6.40 6.58
N PHE A 716 17.94 5.69 7.69
CA PHE A 716 18.69 4.45 7.92
C PHE A 716 18.33 3.38 6.89
N GLN A 717 17.05 3.23 6.54
CA GLN A 717 16.60 2.36 5.45
C GLN A 717 17.18 2.79 4.09
N MET A 718 17.23 4.11 3.78
CA MET A 718 17.85 4.63 2.56
C MET A 718 19.34 4.27 2.49
N ALA A 719 20.09 4.57 3.56
CA ALA A 719 21.51 4.25 3.65
C ALA A 719 21.75 2.73 3.57
N GLU A 720 20.86 1.91 4.14
CA GLU A 720 20.94 0.46 4.03
C GLU A 720 20.65 -0.04 2.62
N ARG A 721 19.71 0.57 1.87
CA ARG A 721 19.48 0.27 0.44
C ARG A 721 20.71 0.60 -0.42
N ILE A 722 21.26 1.82 -0.27
CA ILE A 722 22.48 2.26 -0.98
C ILE A 722 23.65 1.32 -0.67
N ARG A 723 23.86 1.00 0.61
CA ARG A 723 24.89 0.05 1.06
C ARG A 723 24.67 -1.34 0.49
N LYS A 724 23.45 -1.87 0.53
CA LYS A 724 23.11 -3.19 -0.02
C LYS A 724 23.36 -3.28 -1.52
N HIS A 725 23.10 -2.21 -2.28
CA HIS A 725 23.35 -2.21 -3.73
C HIS A 725 24.85 -2.15 -4.05
N TYR A 726 25.53 -1.05 -3.67
CA TYR A 726 26.92 -0.82 -4.09
C TYR A 726 27.96 -1.68 -3.37
N LEU A 727 27.70 -2.11 -2.12
CA LEU A 727 28.56 -3.07 -1.40
C LEU A 727 27.99 -4.49 -1.44
N SER A 728 27.18 -4.83 -2.45
CA SER A 728 26.78 -6.22 -2.69
C SER A 728 27.97 -7.05 -3.20
N PRO A 729 28.07 -8.33 -2.80
CA PRO A 729 28.98 -9.28 -3.46
C PRO A 729 28.74 -9.38 -4.97
N ARG A 730 27.50 -9.09 -5.42
CA ARG A 730 27.13 -9.05 -6.84
C ARG A 730 27.83 -7.92 -7.59
N VAL A 731 27.78 -6.68 -7.11
CA VAL A 731 28.48 -5.55 -7.77
C VAL A 731 29.99 -5.79 -7.79
N PHE A 732 30.56 -6.37 -6.72
CA PHE A 732 31.96 -6.80 -6.73
C PHE A 732 32.24 -7.87 -7.79
N LEU A 733 31.37 -8.87 -7.94
CA LEU A 733 31.52 -9.93 -8.95
C LEU A 733 31.29 -9.42 -10.38
N CYS A 734 30.36 -8.49 -10.60
CA CYS A 734 30.19 -7.79 -11.89
C CYS A 734 31.46 -7.01 -12.24
N LEU A 735 32.01 -6.25 -11.29
CA LEU A 735 33.27 -5.54 -11.47
C LEU A 735 34.42 -6.49 -11.80
N LEU A 736 34.51 -7.64 -11.12
CA LEU A 736 35.58 -8.63 -11.34
C LEU A 736 35.43 -9.38 -12.67
N THR A 737 34.21 -9.49 -13.22
CA THR A 737 33.93 -10.18 -14.49
C THR A 737 33.79 -9.26 -15.70
N GLY A 738 33.93 -7.93 -15.52
CA GLY A 738 33.72 -6.94 -16.58
C GLY A 738 32.25 -6.71 -16.94
N GLN A 739 31.30 -7.24 -16.18
CA GLN A 739 29.88 -6.99 -16.39
C GLN A 739 29.50 -5.59 -15.90
N PHE A 740 28.57 -4.94 -16.60
CA PHE A 740 28.14 -3.58 -16.28
C PHE A 740 27.53 -3.52 -14.88
N VAL A 741 28.00 -2.58 -14.05
CA VAL A 741 27.36 -2.29 -12.77
C VAL A 741 26.01 -1.60 -13.02
N PRO A 742 24.88 -2.21 -12.63
CA PRO A 742 23.57 -1.62 -12.87
C PRO A 742 23.43 -0.32 -12.05
N PRO A 743 23.06 0.82 -12.68
CA PRO A 743 22.79 2.05 -11.95
C PRO A 743 21.59 1.83 -11.03
N ILE A 744 21.62 2.38 -9.80
CA ILE A 744 20.44 2.30 -8.93
C ILE A 744 19.29 3.03 -9.63
N ASN A 745 18.17 2.33 -9.80
CA ASN A 745 16.96 2.93 -10.33
C ASN A 745 16.51 4.07 -9.40
N ARG A 746 16.50 5.30 -9.94
CA ARG A 746 16.14 6.54 -9.24
C ARG A 746 14.85 6.36 -8.43
N ARG A 747 13.82 5.73 -8.99
CA ARG A 747 12.52 5.43 -8.33
C ARG A 747 12.68 4.76 -6.95
N ASN A 748 13.61 3.82 -6.81
CA ASN A 748 13.80 3.04 -5.56
C ASN A 748 14.57 3.79 -4.47
N LEU A 749 15.37 4.81 -4.84
CA LEU A 749 16.00 5.74 -3.89
C LEU A 749 14.99 6.79 -3.42
N TYR A 750 14.21 7.32 -4.35
CA TYR A 750 13.35 8.47 -4.08
C TYR A 750 11.93 8.11 -3.66
N SER A 751 11.53 6.83 -3.65
CA SER A 751 10.26 6.38 -3.02
C SER A 751 10.08 6.96 -1.60
N LEU A 752 11.20 7.15 -0.88
CA LEU A 752 11.26 7.76 0.44
C LEU A 752 10.89 9.26 0.43
N GLN A 753 11.26 10.01 -0.61
CA GLN A 753 10.89 11.42 -0.80
C GLN A 753 9.38 11.58 -1.05
N TYR A 754 8.74 10.58 -1.67
CA TYR A 754 7.29 10.56 -1.89
C TYR A 754 6.49 10.10 -0.66
N SER A 755 7.11 9.52 0.37
CA SER A 755 6.39 8.99 1.56
C SER A 755 5.65 10.03 2.42
N MET A 756 5.82 11.34 2.15
CA MET A 756 5.01 12.42 2.75
C MET A 756 3.79 12.82 1.91
N LEU A 757 3.74 12.36 0.65
CA LEU A 757 2.72 12.67 -0.35
C LEU A 757 1.77 11.46 -0.54
N PRO A 758 0.48 11.68 -0.85
CA PRO A 758 -0.45 10.59 -1.06
C PRO A 758 -0.15 9.87 -2.38
N ALA A 759 -0.13 8.53 -2.35
CA ALA A 759 0.13 7.71 -3.54
C ALA A 759 -0.85 7.97 -4.69
N ARG A 760 -2.12 8.30 -4.37
CA ARG A 760 -3.12 8.76 -5.35
C ARG A 760 -3.22 10.28 -5.29
N ARG A 761 -2.92 10.94 -6.42
CA ARG A 761 -3.13 12.38 -6.61
C ARG A 761 -4.63 12.70 -6.55
N ALA A 762 -5.01 13.70 -5.76
CA ALA A 762 -6.40 14.18 -5.70
C ALA A 762 -6.76 14.95 -6.98
N THR A 763 -7.89 14.64 -7.59
CA THR A 763 -8.27 15.27 -8.87
C THR A 763 -8.56 16.76 -8.72
N MET A 764 -8.41 17.55 -9.79
CA MET A 764 -8.75 18.98 -9.78
C MET A 764 -10.18 19.24 -9.30
N TRP A 765 -11.11 18.36 -9.67
CA TRP A 765 -12.51 18.40 -9.26
C TRP A 765 -12.75 17.97 -7.80
N GLU A 766 -11.93 17.09 -7.22
CA GLU A 766 -11.95 16.82 -5.77
C GLU A 766 -11.50 18.05 -4.98
N MET A 767 -10.39 18.69 -5.39
CA MET A 767 -9.90 19.92 -4.76
C MET A 767 -10.94 21.04 -4.83
N TRP A 768 -11.54 21.25 -6.01
CA TRP A 768 -12.60 22.26 -6.21
C TRP A 768 -13.82 22.00 -5.32
N ARG A 769 -14.31 20.76 -5.25
CA ARG A 769 -15.42 20.36 -4.36
C ARG A 769 -15.06 20.58 -2.89
N ALA A 770 -13.87 20.17 -2.47
CA ALA A 770 -13.43 20.29 -1.08
C ALA A 770 -13.22 21.76 -0.64
N LEU A 771 -12.73 22.63 -1.52
CA LEU A 771 -12.59 24.08 -1.25
C LEU A 771 -13.93 24.81 -1.19
N ASN A 772 -14.90 24.41 -2.02
CA ASN A 772 -16.22 25.04 -2.10
C ASN A 772 -17.28 24.45 -1.16
N ALA A 773 -17.03 23.28 -0.57
CA ALA A 773 -17.92 22.66 0.41
C ALA A 773 -18.30 23.67 1.52
N GLN A 774 -19.60 23.88 1.71
CA GLN A 774 -20.11 24.73 2.78
C GLN A 774 -19.87 24.03 4.12
N MET A 775 -19.06 24.63 5.00
CA MET A 775 -18.91 24.11 6.36
C MET A 775 -20.20 24.34 7.14
N PRO A 776 -20.61 23.40 8.01
CA PRO A 776 -21.70 23.64 8.95
C PRO A 776 -21.35 24.85 9.80
N GLN A 777 -22.18 25.90 9.75
CA GLN A 777 -21.93 27.08 10.57
C GLN A 777 -22.07 26.69 12.05
N LYS A 778 -21.11 27.12 12.87
CA LYS A 778 -21.29 27.16 14.32
C LYS A 778 -22.57 27.96 14.57
N LYS A 779 -23.59 27.36 15.20
CA LYS A 779 -24.83 28.07 15.54
C LYS A 779 -24.44 29.38 16.21
N PRO A 780 -24.85 30.55 15.66
CA PRO A 780 -24.53 31.83 16.29
C PRO A 780 -25.06 31.79 17.72
N PHE A 781 -24.27 32.31 18.65
CA PHE A 781 -24.64 32.35 20.05
C PHE A 781 -25.91 33.19 20.18
N GLN A 782 -27.05 32.53 20.44
CA GLN A 782 -28.31 33.23 20.70
C GLN A 782 -28.12 34.05 21.97
N LEU A 783 -27.95 35.37 21.80
CA LEU A 783 -28.04 36.33 22.88
C LEU A 783 -29.42 36.18 23.54
N PRO A 784 -29.53 36.33 24.87
CA PRO A 784 -30.83 36.48 25.50
C PRO A 784 -31.56 37.67 24.86
N ASN A 785 -32.84 37.51 24.51
CA ASN A 785 -33.68 38.65 24.15
C ASN A 785 -33.63 39.65 25.32
N ILE A 786 -33.09 40.84 25.07
CA ILE A 786 -33.22 41.98 25.98
C ILE A 786 -34.66 42.46 25.81
N PRO A 787 -35.55 42.32 26.82
CA PRO A 787 -36.88 42.90 26.71
C PRO A 787 -36.75 44.44 26.62
N PRO A 788 -37.62 45.12 25.85
CA PRO A 788 -37.61 46.58 25.81
C PRO A 788 -37.86 47.14 27.23
N LEU A 789 -37.18 48.23 27.55
CA LEU A 789 -37.29 48.91 28.85
C LEU A 789 -38.74 49.36 29.09
N THR A 790 -39.46 48.63 29.95
CA THR A 790 -40.73 49.10 30.51
C THR A 790 -40.43 50.19 31.55
N ASN A 791 -40.53 51.46 31.13
CA ASN A 791 -40.54 52.58 32.07
C ASN A 791 -41.79 52.49 32.95
N GLY A 792 -41.60 52.17 34.23
CA GLY A 792 -42.67 52.16 35.24
C GLY A 792 -42.64 53.44 36.07
N GLY A 793 -43.75 54.19 36.10
CA GLY A 793 -43.91 55.33 37.01
C GLY A 793 -44.99 56.33 36.65
N GLY A 794 -46.26 56.02 36.89
CA GLY A 794 -47.37 56.99 36.78
C GLY A 794 -48.69 56.43 37.35
N ARG A 795 -49.27 57.12 38.35
CA ARG A 795 -50.49 56.66 39.06
C ARG A 795 -51.78 57.20 38.42
N ARG A 796 -52.84 56.38 38.49
CA ARG A 796 -54.29 56.69 38.63
C ARG A 796 -54.87 57.92 37.90
N GLY A 797 -55.87 57.68 37.05
CA GLY A 797 -56.83 58.68 36.57
C GLY A 797 -57.89 58.01 35.68
N ALA A 798 -59.13 58.51 35.65
CA ALA A 798 -60.26 57.87 34.97
C ALA A 798 -60.83 58.71 33.80
N ARG A 799 -61.69 58.07 33.00
CA ARG A 799 -62.69 58.62 32.03
C ARG A 799 -62.24 58.97 30.59
N SER A 800 -62.79 58.17 29.66
CA SER A 800 -63.67 58.56 28.53
C SER A 800 -63.20 59.39 27.31
N CYS A 801 -63.82 59.07 26.17
CA CYS A 801 -64.01 59.84 24.92
C CYS A 801 -62.84 60.05 23.94
N ALA A 802 -62.79 59.18 22.92
CA ALA A 802 -63.13 59.44 21.49
C ALA A 802 -62.60 60.68 20.70
N ILE A 803 -62.45 60.43 19.38
CA ILE A 803 -62.46 61.37 18.20
C ILE A 803 -61.10 61.72 17.54
N ALA A 804 -61.12 61.69 16.19
CA ALA A 804 -60.27 62.34 15.17
C ALA A 804 -58.89 61.75 14.73
N ASP A 805 -58.94 61.03 13.62
CA ASP A 805 -58.08 61.23 12.42
C ASP A 805 -58.23 62.69 11.87
N PRO A 806 -57.30 63.29 11.06
CA PRO A 806 -56.89 62.71 9.76
C PRO A 806 -55.52 63.10 9.11
N CYS A 807 -55.19 62.39 8.01
CA CYS A 807 -54.38 62.78 6.82
C CYS A 807 -52.85 63.11 6.96
N LYS A 808 -51.89 62.33 6.41
CA LYS A 808 -51.49 62.07 4.97
C LYS A 808 -50.45 63.09 4.41
N PRO A 809 -49.63 62.81 3.35
CA PRO A 809 -49.18 61.52 2.75
C PRO A 809 -47.71 61.50 2.17
N ILE A 810 -47.33 60.43 1.42
CA ILE A 810 -46.20 60.33 0.42
C ILE A 810 -44.75 60.25 1.00
N ALA A 811 -43.78 59.40 0.59
CA ALA A 811 -43.65 58.34 -0.42
C ALA A 811 -42.71 57.17 0.02
N SER A 812 -42.99 55.94 -0.45
CA SER A 812 -42.09 55.00 -1.20
C SER A 812 -40.76 54.50 -0.56
N VAL A 813 -40.22 53.29 -0.85
CA VAL A 813 -40.63 52.16 -1.72
C VAL A 813 -39.97 50.85 -1.20
N THR A 814 -40.67 49.70 -1.31
CA THR A 814 -40.19 48.27 -1.16
C THR A 814 -39.29 47.89 0.03
N GLN A 815 -39.59 46.90 0.87
CA GLN A 815 -39.68 45.48 0.46
C GLN A 815 -40.29 44.62 1.59
N GLN A 816 -41.58 44.25 1.48
CA GLN A 816 -42.20 43.31 2.41
C GLN A 816 -43.40 42.57 1.77
N THR A 817 -43.16 41.37 1.26
CA THR A 817 -44.18 40.34 0.97
C THR A 817 -43.44 39.02 0.76
N GLY A 818 -43.70 38.01 1.59
CA GLY A 818 -42.97 36.74 1.51
C GLY A 818 -43.22 35.76 2.67
N HIS A 819 -44.36 35.83 3.36
CA HIS A 819 -44.69 34.85 4.40
C HIS A 819 -46.20 34.60 4.55
N LEU A 820 -46.93 34.43 3.44
CA LEU A 820 -48.31 33.91 3.48
C LEU A 820 -48.71 33.06 2.24
N ILE A 821 -47.83 32.15 1.81
CA ILE A 821 -48.21 31.03 0.92
C ILE A 821 -47.53 29.76 1.46
N PHE A 822 -48.18 29.09 2.41
CA PHE A 822 -47.77 27.73 2.83
C PHE A 822 -48.96 26.84 3.27
N LEU A 823 -50.20 27.21 2.92
CA LEU A 823 -51.41 26.46 3.31
C LEU A 823 -52.50 26.40 2.22
N PHE A 824 -52.19 26.75 0.97
CA PHE A 824 -53.03 26.46 -0.20
C PHE A 824 -52.16 26.05 -1.40
N ALA A 825 -51.64 24.83 -1.34
CA ALA A 825 -50.92 24.16 -2.43
C ALA A 825 -51.20 22.64 -2.43
N MET A 826 -52.43 22.26 -2.08
CA MET A 826 -52.96 20.90 -2.27
C MET A 826 -54.32 20.96 -2.97
N SER A 827 -54.28 21.28 -4.27
CA SER A 827 -55.11 20.60 -5.27
C SER A 827 -54.61 20.96 -6.67
N ASN A 828 -54.56 19.97 -7.56
CA ASN A 828 -54.31 20.05 -9.01
C ASN A 828 -52.96 20.64 -9.49
N GLY A 829 -52.15 19.79 -10.16
CA GLY A 829 -51.03 20.27 -10.99
C GLY A 829 -49.71 19.50 -10.92
N THR A 830 -49.54 18.51 -10.03
CA THR A 830 -48.33 17.67 -10.05
C THR A 830 -48.33 16.73 -11.25
N ASP A 831 -47.42 17.00 -12.19
CA ASP A 831 -47.11 16.20 -13.38
C ASP A 831 -47.13 14.69 -13.05
N PRO A 832 -47.91 13.86 -13.77
CA PRO A 832 -47.94 12.41 -13.58
C PRO A 832 -46.55 11.77 -13.48
N LYS A 833 -45.56 12.28 -14.22
CA LYS A 833 -44.18 11.78 -14.21
C LYS A 833 -43.49 12.00 -12.87
N GLN A 834 -43.72 13.16 -12.22
CA GLN A 834 -43.15 13.44 -10.90
C GLN A 834 -43.84 12.66 -9.78
N ARG A 835 -45.14 12.34 -9.93
CA ARG A 835 -45.84 11.43 -9.01
C ARG A 835 -45.28 10.02 -9.12
N PHE A 836 -45.16 9.51 -10.34
CA PHE A 836 -44.60 8.19 -10.62
C PHE A 836 -43.17 8.06 -10.10
N HIS A 837 -42.29 9.03 -10.38
CA HIS A 837 -40.91 9.03 -9.90
C HIS A 837 -40.79 8.97 -8.38
N ARG A 838 -41.65 9.71 -7.64
CA ARG A 838 -41.69 9.62 -6.17
C ARG A 838 -42.19 8.25 -5.69
N SER A 839 -43.29 7.77 -6.25
CA SER A 839 -43.84 6.44 -5.91
C SER A 839 -42.84 5.32 -6.16
N PHE A 840 -42.08 5.41 -7.27
CA PHE A 840 -40.99 4.49 -7.59
C PHE A 840 -39.88 4.52 -6.55
N LEU A 841 -39.39 5.72 -6.16
CA LEU A 841 -38.35 5.85 -5.14
C LEU A 841 -38.81 5.35 -3.76
N ASP A 842 -40.06 5.62 -3.38
CA ASP A 842 -40.64 5.15 -2.12
C ASP A 842 -40.78 3.61 -2.12
N HIS A 843 -41.27 3.00 -3.22
CA HIS A 843 -41.32 1.55 -3.37
C HIS A 843 -39.92 0.91 -3.34
N VAL A 844 -38.91 1.52 -3.99
CA VAL A 844 -37.51 1.05 -3.96
C VAL A 844 -36.94 1.10 -2.54
N ALA A 845 -37.21 2.16 -1.77
CA ALA A 845 -36.75 2.27 -0.38
C ALA A 845 -37.34 1.16 0.50
N VAL A 846 -38.65 0.93 0.42
CA VAL A 846 -39.34 -0.14 1.17
C VAL A 846 -38.76 -1.53 0.86
N LEU A 847 -38.49 -1.84 -0.42
CA LEU A 847 -37.87 -3.12 -0.78
C LEU A 847 -36.41 -3.23 -0.30
N GLN A 848 -35.65 -2.13 -0.27
CA GLN A 848 -34.29 -2.15 0.26
C GLN A 848 -34.24 -2.45 1.76
N ASP A 849 -35.17 -1.87 2.53
CA ASP A 849 -35.30 -2.14 3.96
C ASP A 849 -35.74 -3.59 4.22
N GLN A 850 -36.74 -4.09 3.47
CA GLN A 850 -37.18 -5.50 3.55
C GLN A 850 -36.06 -6.50 3.22
N ILE A 851 -35.21 -6.21 2.22
CA ILE A 851 -34.03 -7.04 1.87
C ILE A 851 -33.00 -7.06 3.01
N GLU A 852 -32.86 -5.97 3.79
CA GLU A 852 -31.96 -5.94 4.93
C GLU A 852 -32.55 -6.67 6.15
N GLU A 853 -33.86 -6.62 6.34
CA GLU A 853 -34.60 -7.32 7.40
C GLU A 853 -34.64 -8.85 7.22
N LEU A 854 -34.47 -9.37 5.99
CA LEU A 854 -34.31 -10.82 5.72
C LEU A 854 -33.22 -11.51 6.57
N LYS A 855 -32.20 -10.76 7.02
CA LYS A 855 -31.12 -11.27 7.88
C LYS A 855 -31.56 -11.53 9.32
N SER A 856 -32.61 -10.85 9.79
CA SER A 856 -33.20 -10.98 11.13
C SER A 856 -34.35 -11.97 11.21
N ILE A 857 -35.02 -12.27 10.09
CA ILE A 857 -36.16 -13.20 10.05
C ILE A 857 -35.70 -14.64 10.32
N SER A 858 -36.42 -15.34 11.20
CA SER A 858 -36.12 -16.71 11.63
C SER A 858 -36.25 -17.73 10.49
N THR A 859 -35.59 -18.90 10.61
CA THR A 859 -35.75 -20.02 9.67
C THR A 859 -36.88 -20.98 10.04
N VAL A 860 -37.69 -20.64 11.05
CA VAL A 860 -38.80 -21.48 11.50
C VAL A 860 -40.01 -21.29 10.57
N ALA A 861 -40.78 -22.37 10.37
CA ALA A 861 -42.06 -22.41 9.64
C ALA A 861 -42.10 -21.95 8.16
N GLY A 862 -41.00 -21.46 7.58
CA GLY A 862 -40.96 -21.00 6.18
C GLY A 862 -41.17 -19.50 5.99
N GLU A 863 -41.34 -18.74 7.08
CA GLU A 863 -41.54 -17.28 7.10
C GLU A 863 -40.49 -16.52 6.27
N ARG A 864 -39.24 -16.98 6.27
CA ARG A 864 -38.16 -16.41 5.44
C ARG A 864 -38.39 -16.62 3.95
N GLN A 865 -38.92 -17.76 3.52
CA GLN A 865 -39.23 -18.00 2.11
C GLN A 865 -40.42 -17.15 1.68
N GLU A 866 -41.45 -17.06 2.50
CA GLU A 866 -42.61 -16.18 2.28
C GLU A 866 -42.19 -14.69 2.18
N ALA A 867 -41.25 -14.24 3.02
CA ALA A 867 -40.68 -12.89 2.92
C ALA A 867 -39.86 -12.68 1.63
N ILE A 868 -39.09 -13.68 1.18
CA ILE A 868 -38.38 -13.62 -0.12
C ILE A 868 -39.38 -13.54 -1.27
N ASP A 869 -40.42 -14.37 -1.26
CA ASP A 869 -41.45 -14.43 -2.29
C ASP A 869 -42.28 -13.12 -2.33
N HIS A 870 -42.56 -12.52 -1.16
CA HIS A 870 -43.19 -11.19 -1.05
C HIS A 870 -42.31 -10.08 -1.67
N ILE A 871 -41.00 -10.09 -1.41
CA ILE A 871 -40.07 -9.10 -2.00
C ILE A 871 -39.95 -9.32 -3.51
N LEU A 872 -39.90 -10.56 -4.01
CA LEU A 872 -39.92 -10.89 -5.44
C LEU A 872 -41.21 -10.40 -6.12
N ALA A 873 -42.36 -10.59 -5.49
CA ALA A 873 -43.64 -10.05 -5.97
C ALA A 873 -43.63 -8.52 -6.00
N GLY A 874 -43.05 -7.86 -4.99
CA GLY A 874 -42.87 -6.41 -4.96
C GLY A 874 -41.97 -5.88 -6.08
N ILE A 875 -40.83 -6.52 -6.34
CA ILE A 875 -39.94 -6.19 -7.46
C ILE A 875 -40.67 -6.36 -8.81
N SER A 876 -41.39 -7.48 -8.98
CA SER A 876 -42.16 -7.76 -10.20
C SER A 876 -43.28 -6.75 -10.43
N LYS A 877 -43.94 -6.30 -9.34
CA LYS A 877 -44.97 -5.26 -9.40
C LYS A 877 -44.40 -3.93 -9.90
N ILE A 878 -43.27 -3.47 -9.36
CA ILE A 878 -42.59 -2.24 -9.81
C ILE A 878 -42.12 -2.38 -11.27
N GLN A 879 -41.61 -3.56 -11.64
CA GLN A 879 -41.19 -3.83 -13.02
C GLN A 879 -42.34 -3.69 -14.01
N ASN A 880 -43.55 -4.13 -13.65
CA ASN A 880 -44.76 -3.93 -14.45
C ASN A 880 -45.23 -2.46 -14.43
N GLU A 881 -45.26 -1.80 -13.26
CA GLU A 881 -45.58 -0.36 -13.14
C GLU A 881 -44.64 0.52 -14.00
N VAL A 882 -43.36 0.15 -14.14
CA VAL A 882 -42.40 0.83 -15.05
C VAL A 882 -42.63 0.49 -16.52
N ALA A 883 -43.11 -0.72 -16.85
CA ALA A 883 -43.48 -1.09 -18.21
C ALA A 883 -44.72 -0.34 -18.69
N ASP A 884 -45.77 -0.24 -17.86
CA ASP A 884 -47.02 0.45 -18.17
C ASP A 884 -46.83 1.96 -18.43
N VAL A 885 -45.83 2.57 -17.81
CA VAL A 885 -45.50 4.01 -17.94
C VAL A 885 -44.34 4.25 -18.94
N ALA A 886 -43.76 3.19 -19.52
CA ALA A 886 -42.58 3.27 -20.37
C ALA A 886 -42.78 4.19 -21.58
N ASP A 887 -43.94 4.12 -22.25
CA ASP A 887 -44.25 4.91 -23.45
C ASP A 887 -44.31 6.42 -23.19
N THR A 888 -44.57 6.84 -21.94
CA THR A 888 -44.61 8.25 -21.54
C THR A 888 -43.29 8.74 -20.92
N THR A 889 -42.35 7.84 -20.67
CA THR A 889 -41.11 8.08 -19.90
C THR A 889 -39.90 8.26 -20.83
N PRO A 890 -39.08 9.33 -20.65
CA PRO A 890 -37.85 9.53 -21.40
C PRO A 890 -36.88 8.34 -21.34
N ALA A 891 -36.12 8.11 -22.41
CA ALA A 891 -35.19 6.98 -22.49
C ALA A 891 -34.10 7.00 -21.40
N TYR A 892 -33.72 8.18 -20.91
CA TYR A 892 -32.78 8.35 -19.80
C TYR A 892 -33.35 7.79 -18.49
N ASP A 893 -34.53 8.24 -18.08
CA ASP A 893 -35.20 7.79 -16.84
C ASP A 893 -35.55 6.30 -16.92
N ARG A 894 -35.97 5.82 -18.10
CA ARG A 894 -36.24 4.39 -18.37
C ARG A 894 -35.00 3.52 -18.13
N LYS A 895 -33.83 3.99 -18.56
CA LYS A 895 -32.55 3.32 -18.28
C LYS A 895 -32.27 3.32 -16.76
N GLN A 896 -32.42 4.45 -16.09
CA GLN A 896 -32.22 4.57 -14.64
C GLN A 896 -33.16 3.66 -13.82
N TYR A 897 -34.43 3.54 -14.18
CA TYR A 897 -35.36 2.59 -13.56
C TYR A 897 -34.95 1.13 -13.82
N SER A 898 -34.51 0.80 -15.03
CA SER A 898 -34.03 -0.56 -15.34
C SER A 898 -32.75 -0.95 -14.58
N GLU A 899 -31.82 -0.02 -14.40
CA GLU A 899 -30.57 -0.24 -13.64
C GLU A 899 -30.85 -0.39 -12.14
N THR A 900 -31.79 0.40 -11.58
CA THR A 900 -32.17 0.29 -10.16
C THR A 900 -32.96 -0.99 -9.86
N ILE A 901 -33.85 -1.45 -10.75
CA ILE A 901 -34.53 -2.76 -10.61
C ILE A 901 -33.51 -3.92 -10.65
N LYS A 902 -32.54 -3.89 -11.57
CA LYS A 902 -31.45 -4.89 -11.62
C LYS A 902 -30.64 -4.90 -10.33
N GLY A 903 -30.27 -3.74 -9.80
CA GLY A 903 -29.54 -3.62 -8.53
C GLY A 903 -30.33 -4.20 -7.33
N LEU A 904 -31.67 -4.11 -7.33
CA LEU A 904 -32.50 -4.78 -6.32
C LEU A 904 -32.48 -6.30 -6.47
N GLN A 905 -32.60 -6.81 -7.70
CA GLN A 905 -32.53 -8.25 -7.99
C GLN A 905 -31.16 -8.85 -7.60
N GLU A 906 -30.06 -8.16 -7.92
CA GLU A 906 -28.71 -8.56 -7.52
C GLU A 906 -28.57 -8.56 -5.98
N LYS A 907 -28.97 -7.47 -5.29
CA LYS A 907 -28.91 -7.38 -3.81
C LYS A 907 -29.75 -8.46 -3.12
N LEU A 908 -30.91 -8.83 -3.68
CA LEU A 908 -31.71 -9.97 -3.21
C LEU A 908 -30.98 -11.30 -3.44
N SER A 909 -30.39 -11.51 -4.64
CA SER A 909 -29.68 -12.76 -4.96
C SER A 909 -28.45 -12.98 -4.06
N ASP A 910 -27.69 -11.92 -3.76
CA ASP A 910 -26.53 -11.96 -2.86
C ASP A 910 -26.95 -12.25 -1.41
N THR A 911 -28.01 -11.60 -0.94
CA THR A 911 -28.50 -11.80 0.44
C THR A 911 -29.14 -13.17 0.62
N THR A 912 -29.89 -13.68 -0.35
CA THR A 912 -30.45 -15.05 -0.32
C THR A 912 -29.35 -16.11 -0.43
N ALA A 913 -28.35 -15.93 -1.30
CA ALA A 913 -27.18 -16.82 -1.38
C ALA A 913 -26.36 -16.84 -0.08
N ALA A 914 -26.20 -15.69 0.59
CA ALA A 914 -25.54 -15.60 1.90
C ALA A 914 -26.34 -16.23 3.05
N LEU A 915 -27.67 -16.30 2.93
CA LEU A 915 -28.60 -16.84 3.93
C LEU A 915 -29.04 -18.29 3.68
N ALA A 916 -28.65 -18.87 2.54
CA ALA A 916 -28.98 -20.24 2.16
C ALA A 916 -28.43 -21.26 3.19
N PRO A 917 -29.21 -22.30 3.56
CA PRO A 917 -28.76 -23.30 4.52
C PRO A 917 -27.59 -24.12 3.93
N LYS A 918 -26.40 -24.01 4.56
CA LYS A 918 -25.29 -24.90 4.26
C LYS A 918 -25.72 -26.35 4.48
N SER A 919 -25.58 -27.20 3.47
CA SER A 919 -26.02 -28.60 3.49
C SER A 919 -25.29 -29.41 4.58
N ARG A 920 -25.84 -29.40 5.79
CA ARG A 920 -25.51 -30.38 6.84
C ARG A 920 -26.09 -31.72 6.42
N PHE A 921 -25.33 -32.48 5.63
CA PHE A 921 -25.26 -33.94 5.54
C PHE A 921 -24.57 -34.31 4.22
N GLN A 922 -23.23 -34.35 4.24
CA GLN A 922 -22.47 -35.14 3.28
C GLN A 922 -21.32 -35.82 4.01
N PHE A 923 -21.31 -37.15 4.01
CA PHE A 923 -20.40 -37.96 4.79
C PHE A 923 -18.98 -37.90 4.21
N LYS A 924 -18.06 -37.25 4.93
CA LYS A 924 -16.64 -37.24 4.56
C LYS A 924 -15.98 -38.51 5.12
N ARG A 925 -15.83 -39.53 4.27
CA ARG A 925 -15.19 -40.81 4.65
C ARG A 925 -13.72 -40.58 5.02
N THR A 926 -13.36 -40.89 6.26
CA THR A 926 -11.98 -41.00 6.73
C THR A 926 -11.38 -42.34 6.31
N ALA A 927 -10.23 -42.31 5.65
CA ALA A 927 -9.37 -43.47 5.45
C ALA A 927 -7.90 -43.04 5.38
N LYS A 928 -7.30 -42.82 6.56
CA LYS A 928 -5.86 -43.05 6.77
C LYS A 928 -5.67 -43.75 8.10
N HIS A 929 -5.07 -44.93 8.01
CA HIS A 929 -4.69 -45.78 9.12
C HIS A 929 -3.77 -44.99 10.07
N VAL A 930 -4.04 -45.06 11.38
CA VAL A 930 -3.06 -44.71 12.41
C VAL A 930 -2.38 -46.00 12.78
N ASP A 931 -1.07 -46.09 12.55
CA ASP A 931 -0.25 -47.13 13.17
C ASP A 931 0.49 -46.55 14.37
N MET A 932 0.44 -47.27 15.48
CA MET A 932 1.11 -46.91 16.74
C MET A 932 2.48 -47.60 16.76
N GLY A 933 3.51 -46.85 17.15
CA GLY A 933 4.89 -47.22 16.82
C GLY A 933 5.59 -48.22 17.75
N ALA A 934 6.75 -48.68 17.28
CA ALA A 934 7.87 -49.19 18.06
C ALA A 934 9.20 -48.70 17.41
N PRO A 935 10.31 -48.58 18.15
CA PRO A 935 11.53 -47.90 17.68
C PRO A 935 12.63 -48.89 17.23
N GLU A 936 13.56 -48.47 16.35
CA GLU A 936 14.99 -48.84 16.45
C GLU A 936 15.94 -48.08 15.51
N ASN A 937 17.23 -48.07 15.88
CA ASN A 937 18.40 -47.72 15.06
C ASN A 937 18.68 -48.89 14.05
N ASP A 938 19.59 -48.88 13.08
CA ASP A 938 20.98 -48.39 13.03
C ASP A 938 21.46 -48.28 11.56
N PRO A 939 22.47 -47.45 11.22
CA PRO A 939 22.92 -47.28 9.85
C PRO A 939 24.07 -48.25 9.50
N ARG A 940 23.75 -49.51 9.20
CA ARG A 940 24.61 -50.43 8.44
C ARG A 940 23.78 -51.48 7.69
N LEU A 941 23.80 -51.42 6.36
CA LEU A 941 24.07 -52.55 5.47
C LEU A 941 24.07 -52.04 4.02
N LEU A 942 25.26 -51.64 3.56
CA LEU A 942 25.58 -51.53 2.14
C LEU A 942 25.77 -52.94 1.57
N SER A 943 25.42 -53.18 0.31
CA SER A 943 26.41 -53.12 -0.78
C SER A 943 25.96 -53.83 -2.06
N GLY A 944 26.07 -53.13 -3.19
CA GLY A 944 26.34 -53.70 -4.52
C GLY A 944 25.16 -54.33 -5.30
N SER A 945 25.15 -54.30 -6.63
CA SER A 945 25.96 -53.50 -7.57
C SER A 945 25.39 -53.53 -9.00
N PHE A 946 25.87 -52.61 -9.84
CA PHE A 946 25.85 -52.58 -11.31
C PHE A 946 24.64 -52.03 -12.09
N SER A 947 25.00 -51.24 -13.11
CA SER A 947 24.17 -50.66 -14.19
C SER A 947 23.17 -49.57 -13.75
N ARG A 948 23.18 -48.34 -14.31
CA ARG A 948 23.93 -47.79 -15.46
C ARG A 948 24.00 -46.25 -15.34
N ASN A 949 25.18 -45.67 -15.61
CA ASN A 949 25.38 -44.20 -15.65
C ASN A 949 24.76 -43.55 -16.89
N GLN A 950 24.20 -42.34 -16.72
CA GLN A 950 24.33 -41.18 -17.65
C GLN A 950 23.82 -39.91 -16.91
N HIS A 951 24.73 -39.05 -16.41
CA HIS A 951 25.16 -37.78 -17.04
C HIS A 951 24.20 -36.57 -16.93
N GLN A 952 24.37 -35.80 -15.84
CA GLN A 952 24.84 -34.38 -15.76
C GLN A 952 25.06 -33.58 -17.07
N PRO A 953 25.34 -32.23 -17.06
CA PRO A 953 25.21 -31.22 -15.97
C PRO A 953 24.39 -29.90 -16.26
N THR A 954 24.99 -28.68 -16.10
CA THR A 954 24.47 -27.34 -15.64
C THR A 954 23.91 -26.27 -16.65
N ALA A 955 24.31 -24.95 -16.68
CA ALA A 955 23.54 -23.73 -17.13
C ALA A 955 24.06 -22.69 -18.25
N THR A 956 23.21 -22.32 -19.25
CA THR A 956 23.10 -21.19 -20.27
C THR A 956 23.68 -21.30 -21.73
N PRO A 957 23.54 -20.31 -22.70
CA PRO A 957 22.32 -19.91 -23.49
C PRO A 957 22.53 -19.46 -25.01
N GLY A 958 21.50 -19.18 -25.85
CA GLY A 958 21.71 -18.47 -27.17
C GLY A 958 20.60 -18.38 -28.26
N THR A 959 20.35 -17.14 -28.75
CA THR A 959 19.53 -16.56 -29.88
C THR A 959 20.04 -16.85 -31.33
N PRO A 960 19.48 -16.35 -32.50
CA PRO A 960 18.54 -15.20 -32.73
C PRO A 960 17.44 -15.22 -33.85
N LYS A 961 16.51 -14.25 -33.69
CA LYS A 961 15.61 -13.47 -34.60
C LYS A 961 15.52 -13.69 -36.13
N LEU A 962 14.26 -13.70 -36.61
CA LEU A 962 13.53 -12.57 -37.26
C LEU A 962 12.00 -12.81 -37.10
N GLY A 963 11.03 -11.93 -37.39
CA GLY A 963 10.98 -10.53 -37.88
C GLY A 963 9.70 -9.82 -37.37
N ASP A 964 9.08 -8.91 -38.15
CA ASP A 964 7.89 -8.09 -37.76
C ASP A 964 6.71 -8.18 -38.77
N GLU A 965 5.45 -8.05 -38.31
CA GLU A 965 4.56 -6.93 -38.72
C GLU A 965 3.25 -6.78 -37.88
N ALA A 966 2.96 -5.53 -37.51
CA ALA A 966 1.71 -4.84 -37.10
C ALA A 966 0.64 -5.46 -36.17
N ASP A 967 0.32 -4.70 -35.10
CA ASP A 967 -0.79 -4.90 -34.14
C ASP A 967 -2.16 -4.41 -34.64
N ASP A 968 -3.24 -4.93 -34.05
CA ASP A 968 -4.47 -4.17 -33.80
C ASP A 968 -5.12 -4.61 -32.45
N GLU A 969 -5.17 -3.72 -31.46
CA GLU A 969 -5.58 -4.04 -30.08
C GLU A 969 -7.11 -3.93 -29.86
N LEU A 970 -7.73 -4.98 -29.31
CA LEU A 970 -9.12 -4.95 -28.83
C LEU A 970 -9.20 -5.23 -27.31
N LYS A 971 -10.04 -4.43 -26.64
CA LYS A 971 -10.14 -4.31 -25.18
C LYS A 971 -10.81 -5.52 -24.51
N GLU A 972 -10.33 -5.85 -23.30
CA GLU A 972 -10.87 -6.92 -22.45
C GLU A 972 -12.37 -6.72 -22.11
N LEU A 973 -13.15 -7.80 -22.21
CA LEU A 973 -14.57 -7.94 -21.87
C LEU A 973 -14.74 -9.02 -20.75
N PRO A 974 -15.91 -9.15 -20.10
CA PRO A 974 -15.99 -9.69 -18.73
C PRO A 974 -15.80 -11.21 -18.61
N SER A 975 -15.48 -11.61 -17.36
CA SER A 975 -15.22 -12.97 -16.85
C SER A 975 -15.83 -14.13 -17.65
N GLU A 976 -14.98 -15.06 -18.09
CA GLU A 976 -15.39 -16.32 -18.72
C GLU A 976 -16.35 -17.15 -17.84
N ARG A 977 -17.35 -17.74 -18.48
CA ARG A 977 -18.29 -18.70 -17.88
C ARG A 977 -17.60 -20.06 -17.72
N ASP A 978 -17.61 -20.62 -16.51
CA ASP A 978 -17.02 -21.94 -16.25
C ASP A 978 -17.92 -23.08 -16.76
N TYR A 979 -17.65 -23.53 -17.98
CA TYR A 979 -18.37 -24.63 -18.62
C TYR A 979 -18.14 -26.00 -17.94
N ASN A 980 -17.00 -26.21 -17.26
CA ASN A 980 -16.70 -27.49 -16.59
C ASN A 980 -17.51 -27.65 -15.30
N ALA A 981 -17.78 -26.54 -14.59
CA ALA A 981 -18.74 -26.47 -13.49
C ALA A 981 -20.21 -26.56 -13.93
N GLU A 982 -20.52 -26.40 -15.23
CA GLU A 982 -21.85 -26.62 -15.79
C GLU A 982 -22.06 -28.07 -16.24
N LEU A 983 -21.06 -28.68 -16.90
CA LEU A 983 -21.08 -30.09 -17.32
C LEU A 983 -21.23 -31.07 -16.15
N SER A 984 -20.54 -30.80 -15.05
CA SER A 984 -20.52 -31.62 -13.83
C SER A 984 -21.79 -31.55 -12.97
N ARG A 985 -22.80 -30.77 -13.37
CA ARG A 985 -24.08 -30.69 -12.64
C ARG A 985 -24.90 -31.98 -12.83
N PRO A 986 -25.58 -32.48 -11.77
CA PRO A 986 -26.49 -33.62 -11.88
C PRO A 986 -27.69 -33.24 -12.74
N SER A 987 -28.02 -34.08 -13.72
CA SER A 987 -29.19 -33.98 -14.60
C SER A 987 -29.59 -35.38 -15.06
N ALA A 988 -30.87 -35.57 -15.39
CA ALA A 988 -31.48 -36.87 -15.66
C ALA A 988 -30.94 -37.60 -16.91
N SER A 989 -30.33 -36.88 -17.86
CA SER A 989 -29.63 -37.47 -19.00
C SER A 989 -28.12 -37.55 -18.74
N ALA A 990 -27.45 -38.61 -19.19
CA ALA A 990 -25.99 -38.66 -19.25
C ALA A 990 -25.41 -37.92 -20.47
N ILE A 991 -26.27 -37.58 -21.45
CA ILE A 991 -25.92 -36.76 -22.62
C ILE A 991 -25.94 -35.27 -22.22
N ARG A 992 -24.89 -34.54 -22.62
CA ARG A 992 -24.68 -33.09 -22.43
C ARG A 992 -24.45 -32.43 -23.79
N LYS A 993 -25.11 -31.29 -24.04
CA LYS A 993 -24.93 -30.48 -25.25
C LYS A 993 -24.60 -29.01 -24.89
N PRO A 994 -23.36 -28.72 -24.46
CA PRO A 994 -22.97 -27.39 -24.00
C PRO A 994 -22.88 -26.39 -25.16
N SER A 995 -23.49 -25.21 -25.00
CA SER A 995 -23.38 -24.12 -25.98
C SER A 995 -22.15 -23.24 -25.67
N PHE A 996 -21.03 -23.50 -26.33
CA PHE A 996 -19.80 -22.68 -26.23
C PHE A 996 -19.89 -21.30 -26.94
N SER A 997 -21.11 -20.76 -27.14
CA SER A 997 -21.37 -19.58 -27.96
C SER A 997 -20.78 -18.25 -27.45
N ALA A 998 -20.27 -18.24 -26.22
CA ALA A 998 -19.58 -17.10 -25.61
C ALA A 998 -18.10 -17.38 -25.29
N ALA A 999 -17.57 -18.54 -25.68
CA ALA A 999 -16.18 -18.92 -25.49
C ALA A 999 -15.37 -18.73 -26.78
N ARG A 1000 -14.07 -18.46 -26.66
CA ARG A 1000 -13.13 -18.44 -27.80
C ARG A 1000 -12.34 -19.74 -27.95
N THR A 1001 -12.33 -20.58 -26.91
CA THR A 1001 -11.61 -21.86 -26.83
C THR A 1001 -12.53 -22.95 -26.28
N ILE A 1002 -12.23 -24.21 -26.62
CA ILE A 1002 -12.95 -25.39 -26.11
C ILE A 1002 -12.01 -26.12 -25.15
N GLY A 1003 -12.32 -26.07 -23.85
CA GLY A 1003 -11.54 -26.71 -22.79
C GLY A 1003 -12.43 -27.57 -21.90
N ILE A 1004 -12.45 -28.89 -22.17
CA ILE A 1004 -13.23 -29.86 -21.39
C ILE A 1004 -12.28 -30.61 -20.45
N SER A 1005 -12.52 -30.54 -19.15
CA SER A 1005 -11.68 -31.19 -18.16
C SER A 1005 -12.44 -31.78 -16.97
N HIS A 1006 -11.82 -32.78 -16.34
CA HIS A 1006 -12.28 -33.41 -15.09
C HIS A 1006 -13.69 -34.02 -15.15
N GLN A 1007 -14.09 -34.58 -16.30
CA GLN A 1007 -15.40 -35.19 -16.50
C GLN A 1007 -15.30 -36.73 -16.43
N THR A 1008 -16.34 -37.37 -15.87
CA THR A 1008 -16.42 -38.84 -15.77
C THR A 1008 -17.80 -39.35 -16.14
N GLY A 1009 -17.87 -40.42 -16.94
CA GLY A 1009 -19.14 -41.10 -17.27
C GLY A 1009 -20.15 -40.30 -18.10
N LEU A 1010 -19.71 -39.24 -18.82
CA LEU A 1010 -20.58 -38.35 -19.59
C LEU A 1010 -20.46 -38.56 -21.09
N HIS A 1011 -21.56 -38.31 -21.81
CA HIS A 1011 -21.57 -38.23 -23.27
C HIS A 1011 -21.78 -36.77 -23.69
N ILE A 1012 -20.73 -36.12 -24.18
CA ILE A 1012 -20.68 -34.69 -24.51
C ILE A 1012 -20.70 -34.54 -26.03
N ILE A 1013 -21.72 -33.89 -26.58
CA ILE A 1013 -21.84 -33.63 -28.02
C ILE A 1013 -21.85 -32.11 -28.23
N LEU A 1014 -20.90 -31.58 -28.99
CA LEU A 1014 -20.84 -30.15 -29.27
C LEU A 1014 -21.81 -29.75 -30.39
N PRO A 1015 -22.72 -28.78 -30.17
CA PRO A 1015 -23.58 -28.25 -31.23
C PRO A 1015 -22.77 -27.37 -32.20
N SER A 1016 -23.30 -27.14 -33.41
CA SER A 1016 -22.69 -26.26 -34.43
C SER A 1016 -22.39 -24.85 -33.92
N SER A 1017 -23.15 -24.34 -32.95
CA SER A 1017 -22.88 -23.05 -32.29
C SER A 1017 -21.52 -22.99 -31.56
N ALA A 1018 -20.82 -24.11 -31.37
CA ALA A 1018 -19.47 -24.16 -30.81
C ALA A 1018 -18.36 -23.89 -31.85
N ALA A 1019 -18.68 -23.78 -33.15
CA ALA A 1019 -17.68 -23.49 -34.20
C ALA A 1019 -16.90 -22.18 -33.96
N MET A 1020 -17.54 -21.19 -33.32
CA MET A 1020 -16.91 -19.92 -32.94
C MET A 1020 -15.82 -20.04 -31.85
N ALA A 1021 -15.77 -21.17 -31.13
CA ALA A 1021 -14.85 -21.43 -30.02
C ALA A 1021 -13.63 -22.29 -30.42
N THR A 1022 -13.38 -22.46 -31.72
CA THR A 1022 -12.36 -23.37 -32.27
C THR A 1022 -10.93 -22.81 -32.26
N ALA A 1023 -10.66 -21.65 -31.65
CA ALA A 1023 -9.32 -21.05 -31.67
C ALA A 1023 -8.25 -21.88 -30.93
N SER A 1024 -8.66 -22.74 -29.99
CA SER A 1024 -7.81 -23.78 -29.39
C SER A 1024 -8.69 -24.86 -28.74
N GLY A 1025 -8.29 -26.13 -28.88
CA GLY A 1025 -8.95 -27.27 -28.24
C GLY A 1025 -8.07 -27.91 -27.15
N SER A 1026 -8.67 -28.23 -26.00
CA SER A 1026 -8.02 -29.01 -24.94
C SER A 1026 -8.98 -29.98 -24.25
N LEU A 1027 -8.53 -31.23 -24.09
CA LEU A 1027 -9.23 -32.30 -23.38
C LEU A 1027 -8.29 -32.86 -22.31
N ILE A 1028 -8.64 -32.75 -21.03
CA ILE A 1028 -7.73 -33.06 -19.92
C ILE A 1028 -8.45 -33.85 -18.82
N ASN A 1029 -7.90 -34.99 -18.39
CA ASN A 1029 -8.40 -35.77 -17.26
C ASN A 1029 -9.88 -36.20 -17.46
N LEU A 1030 -10.09 -37.08 -18.44
CA LEU A 1030 -11.41 -37.63 -18.79
C LEU A 1030 -11.43 -39.14 -18.54
N THR A 1031 -12.50 -39.67 -17.97
CA THR A 1031 -12.61 -41.12 -17.70
C THR A 1031 -13.99 -41.68 -17.99
N GLY A 1032 -14.10 -42.70 -18.82
CA GLY A 1032 -15.40 -43.30 -19.17
C GLY A 1032 -16.32 -42.35 -19.95
N CYS A 1033 -15.75 -41.44 -20.74
CA CYS A 1033 -16.50 -40.40 -21.44
C CYS A 1033 -16.60 -40.65 -22.94
N ILE A 1034 -17.65 -40.13 -23.56
CA ILE A 1034 -17.78 -40.01 -25.02
C ILE A 1034 -17.79 -38.51 -25.34
N VAL A 1035 -16.91 -38.05 -26.22
CA VAL A 1035 -16.84 -36.63 -26.60
C VAL A 1035 -16.87 -36.52 -28.12
N ASP A 1036 -17.86 -35.80 -28.66
CA ASP A 1036 -17.99 -35.53 -30.09
C ASP A 1036 -17.86 -34.03 -30.39
N MET A 1037 -16.82 -33.70 -31.14
CA MET A 1037 -16.46 -32.36 -31.63
C MET A 1037 -16.41 -32.30 -33.17
N SER A 1038 -16.96 -33.31 -33.87
CA SER A 1038 -16.99 -33.34 -35.34
C SER A 1038 -17.85 -32.23 -35.94
N ILE A 1039 -19.05 -32.00 -35.39
CA ILE A 1039 -20.03 -31.02 -35.87
C ILE A 1039 -19.48 -29.58 -35.93
N PRO A 1040 -18.84 -29.01 -34.89
CA PRO A 1040 -18.29 -27.64 -34.98
C PRO A 1040 -17.07 -27.50 -35.90
N THR A 1041 -16.49 -28.60 -36.41
CA THR A 1041 -15.28 -28.59 -37.26
C THR A 1041 -15.53 -29.01 -38.72
N SER A 1042 -16.79 -29.18 -39.13
CA SER A 1042 -17.14 -29.58 -40.50
C SER A 1042 -17.17 -28.43 -41.52
N GLU A 1043 -17.57 -27.22 -41.11
CA GLU A 1043 -17.77 -26.06 -42.00
C GLU A 1043 -16.56 -25.11 -42.03
N GLY A 1044 -15.37 -25.64 -42.34
CA GLY A 1044 -14.14 -24.82 -42.48
C GLY A 1044 -13.52 -24.29 -41.18
N HIS A 1045 -14.14 -24.53 -40.03
CA HIS A 1045 -13.68 -24.12 -38.70
C HIS A 1045 -12.84 -25.21 -38.01
N ALA A 1046 -11.68 -25.56 -38.58
CA ALA A 1046 -10.75 -26.52 -38.00
C ALA A 1046 -9.92 -25.91 -36.85
N PHE A 1047 -9.58 -26.70 -35.83
CA PHE A 1047 -8.74 -26.24 -34.72
C PHE A 1047 -7.30 -25.94 -35.21
N PRO A 1048 -6.69 -24.80 -34.84
CA PRO A 1048 -5.26 -24.54 -35.12
C PRO A 1048 -4.30 -25.51 -34.38
N GLY A 1049 -4.77 -26.14 -33.31
CA GLY A 1049 -4.04 -27.15 -32.55
C GLY A 1049 -4.90 -27.73 -31.43
N LEU A 1050 -4.63 -28.98 -31.06
CA LEU A 1050 -5.40 -29.74 -30.07
C LEU A 1050 -4.47 -30.46 -29.09
N ALA A 1051 -4.76 -30.34 -27.80
CA ALA A 1051 -4.05 -31.06 -26.73
C ALA A 1051 -4.99 -32.04 -26.00
N MET A 1052 -4.61 -33.32 -25.96
CA MET A 1052 -5.33 -34.38 -25.25
C MET A 1052 -4.41 -34.99 -24.18
N ARG A 1053 -4.82 -34.94 -22.91
CA ARG A 1053 -4.01 -35.39 -21.77
C ARG A 1053 -4.80 -36.19 -20.75
N ASP A 1054 -4.19 -37.26 -20.22
CA ASP A 1054 -4.73 -38.05 -19.10
C ASP A 1054 -6.16 -38.58 -19.37
N ILE A 1055 -6.36 -39.30 -20.49
CA ILE A 1055 -7.68 -39.82 -20.90
C ILE A 1055 -7.71 -41.33 -20.75
N ASN A 1056 -8.78 -41.87 -20.15
CA ASN A 1056 -8.91 -43.30 -19.86
C ASN A 1056 -10.31 -43.84 -20.20
N LYS A 1057 -10.40 -45.07 -20.75
CA LYS A 1057 -11.67 -45.75 -21.11
C LYS A 1057 -12.68 -44.87 -21.85
N SER A 1058 -12.23 -44.05 -22.79
CA SER A 1058 -13.06 -43.01 -23.42
C SER A 1058 -13.05 -43.10 -24.95
N LEU A 1059 -14.12 -42.59 -25.57
CA LEU A 1059 -14.23 -42.42 -27.02
C LEU A 1059 -14.19 -40.92 -27.36
N ILE A 1060 -13.21 -40.49 -28.12
CA ILE A 1060 -13.02 -39.07 -28.48
C ILE A 1060 -13.08 -38.91 -30.00
N VAL A 1061 -14.13 -38.28 -30.50
CA VAL A 1061 -14.25 -37.81 -31.90
C VAL A 1061 -13.87 -36.33 -31.92
N ALA A 1062 -12.62 -36.04 -32.25
CA ALA A 1062 -12.05 -34.70 -32.13
C ALA A 1062 -12.32 -33.79 -33.34
N GLY A 1063 -12.67 -34.37 -34.50
CA GLY A 1063 -12.91 -33.62 -35.73
C GLY A 1063 -11.63 -33.16 -36.44
N ARG A 1064 -11.69 -32.01 -37.12
CA ARG A 1064 -10.59 -31.47 -37.94
C ARG A 1064 -9.66 -30.52 -37.17
N VAL A 1065 -8.36 -30.74 -37.33
CA VAL A 1065 -7.28 -29.92 -36.77
C VAL A 1065 -6.32 -29.51 -37.90
N ALA A 1066 -6.18 -28.21 -38.16
CA ALA A 1066 -5.31 -27.66 -39.20
C ALA A 1066 -3.82 -27.66 -38.83
N GLY A 1067 -3.49 -27.89 -37.57
CA GLY A 1067 -2.11 -27.91 -37.04
C GLY A 1067 -1.79 -29.18 -36.24
N PRO A 1068 -0.86 -29.10 -35.26
CA PRO A 1068 -0.40 -30.27 -34.53
C PRO A 1068 -1.40 -30.73 -33.46
N VAL A 1069 -1.54 -32.05 -33.35
CA VAL A 1069 -2.27 -32.73 -32.27
C VAL A 1069 -1.28 -33.38 -31.31
N HIS A 1070 -1.33 -32.97 -30.05
CA HIS A 1070 -0.49 -33.52 -28.98
C HIS A 1070 -1.32 -34.43 -28.08
N ILE A 1071 -0.93 -35.70 -28.05
CA ILE A 1071 -1.60 -36.78 -27.31
C ILE A 1071 -0.65 -37.25 -26.21
N THR A 1072 -1.09 -37.30 -24.95
CA THR A 1072 -0.24 -37.72 -23.82
C THR A 1072 -1.02 -38.45 -22.74
N GLY A 1073 -0.52 -39.59 -22.26
CA GLY A 1073 -1.12 -40.28 -21.11
C GLY A 1073 -2.51 -40.85 -21.38
N ILE A 1074 -2.77 -41.38 -22.58
CA ILE A 1074 -4.06 -41.97 -22.95
C ILE A 1074 -4.02 -43.50 -22.80
N SER A 1075 -5.06 -44.09 -22.21
CA SER A 1075 -5.17 -45.53 -21.96
C SER A 1075 -6.54 -46.12 -22.30
N ASP A 1076 -6.56 -47.35 -22.84
CA ASP A 1076 -7.75 -48.17 -23.11
C ASP A 1076 -8.89 -47.40 -23.82
N SER A 1077 -8.56 -46.57 -24.82
CA SER A 1077 -9.44 -45.55 -25.41
C SER A 1077 -9.43 -45.57 -26.94
N ILE A 1078 -10.46 -44.99 -27.56
CA ILE A 1078 -10.59 -44.86 -29.02
C ILE A 1078 -10.57 -43.38 -29.39
N LEU A 1079 -9.76 -43.01 -30.38
CA LEU A 1079 -9.60 -41.63 -30.88
C LEU A 1079 -9.94 -41.58 -32.37
N VAL A 1080 -10.69 -40.54 -32.79
CA VAL A 1080 -11.05 -40.29 -34.19
C VAL A 1080 -10.73 -38.84 -34.52
N LEU A 1081 -9.79 -38.58 -35.45
CA LEU A 1081 -9.32 -37.23 -35.75
C LEU A 1081 -8.71 -37.08 -37.15
N VAL A 1082 -8.75 -35.85 -37.66
CA VAL A 1082 -8.05 -35.42 -38.89
C VAL A 1082 -7.04 -34.35 -38.50
N ALA A 1083 -5.77 -34.50 -38.88
CA ALA A 1083 -4.70 -33.59 -38.45
C ALA A 1083 -3.59 -33.42 -39.52
N HIS A 1084 -2.88 -32.29 -39.49
CA HIS A 1084 -1.67 -32.13 -40.31
C HIS A 1084 -0.44 -32.85 -39.71
N GLN A 1085 -0.34 -32.92 -38.37
CA GLN A 1085 0.72 -33.60 -37.64
C GLN A 1085 0.17 -34.21 -36.33
N VAL A 1086 0.55 -35.43 -35.99
CA VAL A 1086 0.17 -36.09 -34.73
C VAL A 1086 1.41 -36.53 -33.96
N ARG A 1087 1.46 -36.22 -32.66
CA ARG A 1087 2.52 -36.65 -31.74
C ARG A 1087 1.92 -37.29 -30.49
N ILE A 1088 2.35 -38.51 -30.18
CA ILE A 1088 1.78 -39.37 -29.15
C ILE A 1088 2.87 -39.76 -28.15
N HIS A 1089 2.62 -39.52 -26.86
CA HIS A 1089 3.57 -39.80 -25.78
C HIS A 1089 2.90 -40.59 -24.64
N ASP A 1090 3.55 -41.62 -24.09
CA ASP A 1090 3.08 -42.43 -22.93
C ASP A 1090 1.61 -42.90 -23.05
N CYS A 1091 1.25 -43.52 -24.18
CA CYS A 1091 -0.10 -44.03 -24.45
C CYS A 1091 -0.15 -45.56 -24.56
N LYS A 1092 -1.24 -46.19 -24.10
CA LYS A 1092 -1.33 -47.66 -23.94
C LYS A 1092 -2.69 -48.22 -24.35
N ASN A 1093 -2.72 -49.26 -25.20
CA ASN A 1093 -3.96 -49.87 -25.71
C ASN A 1093 -4.93 -48.81 -26.30
N VAL A 1094 -4.47 -48.05 -27.31
CA VAL A 1094 -5.26 -46.97 -27.90
C VAL A 1094 -5.49 -47.26 -29.38
N ASP A 1095 -6.75 -47.20 -29.79
CA ASP A 1095 -7.15 -47.35 -31.19
C ASP A 1095 -7.35 -45.96 -31.80
N ILE A 1096 -6.71 -45.71 -32.94
CA ILE A 1096 -6.67 -44.40 -33.57
C ILE A 1096 -7.15 -44.50 -35.01
N TYR A 1097 -8.33 -43.94 -35.26
CA TYR A 1097 -8.90 -43.72 -36.58
C TYR A 1097 -8.41 -42.37 -37.09
N LEU A 1098 -7.52 -42.39 -38.08
CA LEU A 1098 -6.72 -41.23 -38.45
C LEU A 1098 -6.81 -40.90 -39.94
N HIS A 1099 -6.88 -39.60 -40.22
CA HIS A 1099 -6.39 -39.03 -41.47
C HIS A 1099 -5.27 -38.04 -41.12
N CYS A 1100 -4.07 -38.27 -41.69
CA CYS A 1100 -2.90 -37.43 -41.41
C CYS A 1100 -2.06 -37.23 -42.67
N THR A 1101 -1.72 -35.98 -42.98
CA THR A 1101 -0.90 -35.60 -44.15
C THR A 1101 0.60 -35.71 -43.91
N SER A 1102 1.01 -36.10 -42.71
CA SER A 1102 2.39 -36.46 -42.36
C SER A 1102 2.42 -37.78 -41.59
N HIS A 1103 3.60 -38.40 -41.49
CA HIS A 1103 3.82 -39.54 -40.59
C HIS A 1103 3.40 -39.19 -39.14
N PRO A 1104 2.58 -40.02 -38.47
CA PRO A 1104 2.32 -39.91 -37.04
C PRO A 1104 3.55 -40.34 -36.24
N ILE A 1105 3.91 -39.61 -35.18
CA ILE A 1105 5.08 -39.91 -34.35
C ILE A 1105 4.63 -40.44 -32.98
N ILE A 1106 5.20 -41.57 -32.54
CA ILE A 1106 4.96 -42.15 -31.20
C ILE A 1106 6.25 -42.22 -30.36
N GLU A 1107 6.09 -42.05 -29.05
CA GLU A 1107 7.17 -42.16 -28.05
C GLU A 1107 6.62 -42.76 -26.73
N ASP A 1108 7.34 -43.70 -26.11
CA ASP A 1108 6.92 -44.39 -24.87
C ASP A 1108 5.52 -45.03 -24.92
N CYS A 1109 5.02 -45.35 -26.12
CA CYS A 1109 3.69 -45.95 -26.31
C CYS A 1109 3.77 -47.48 -26.43
N SER A 1110 2.67 -48.19 -26.17
CA SER A 1110 2.58 -49.65 -26.32
C SER A 1110 1.17 -50.14 -26.63
N GLY A 1111 1.01 -51.03 -27.61
CA GLY A 1111 -0.30 -51.57 -27.99
C GLY A 1111 -1.15 -50.55 -28.74
N MET A 1112 -0.52 -49.70 -29.56
CA MET A 1112 -1.21 -48.74 -30.43
C MET A 1112 -1.78 -49.46 -31.66
N ARG A 1113 -3.01 -49.15 -32.05
CA ARG A 1113 -3.63 -49.70 -33.26
C ARG A 1113 -4.14 -48.57 -34.13
N PHE A 1114 -3.73 -48.56 -35.39
CA PHE A 1114 -4.10 -47.52 -36.36
C PHE A 1114 -5.09 -48.06 -37.39
N ALA A 1115 -6.05 -47.23 -37.78
CA ALA A 1115 -7.07 -47.49 -38.79
C ALA A 1115 -7.32 -46.23 -39.64
N PRO A 1116 -7.80 -46.35 -40.89
CA PRO A 1116 -8.21 -45.20 -41.68
C PRO A 1116 -9.44 -44.53 -41.08
N LEU A 1117 -9.60 -43.22 -41.31
CA LEU A 1117 -10.77 -42.47 -40.86
C LEU A 1117 -12.09 -43.04 -41.46
N PRO A 1118 -13.18 -43.19 -40.68
CA PRO A 1118 -14.47 -43.63 -41.19
C PRO A 1118 -15.05 -42.67 -42.24
N ALA A 1119 -15.71 -43.23 -43.26
CA ALA A 1119 -16.17 -42.48 -44.43
C ALA A 1119 -17.16 -41.36 -44.06
N CYS A 1120 -17.94 -41.52 -42.99
CA CYS A 1120 -18.89 -40.51 -42.50
C CYS A 1120 -18.24 -39.22 -41.96
N TYR A 1121 -16.94 -39.25 -41.65
CA TYR A 1121 -16.20 -38.07 -41.19
C TYR A 1121 -15.30 -37.45 -42.28
N MET A 1122 -15.16 -38.08 -43.45
CA MET A 1122 -14.36 -37.58 -44.58
C MET A 1122 -15.13 -36.54 -45.42
N THR A 1123 -14.47 -35.46 -45.82
CA THR A 1123 -14.96 -34.51 -46.85
C THR A 1123 -14.28 -34.78 -48.19
N GLU A 1124 -14.82 -34.22 -49.27
CA GLU A 1124 -14.22 -34.32 -50.62
C GLU A 1124 -12.80 -33.72 -50.69
N SER A 1125 -12.47 -32.75 -49.83
CA SER A 1125 -11.10 -32.24 -49.66
C SER A 1125 -10.14 -33.30 -49.13
N ASP A 1126 -10.59 -34.08 -48.15
CA ASP A 1126 -9.74 -35.00 -47.39
C ASP A 1126 -9.52 -36.30 -48.18
N LYS A 1127 -10.46 -36.65 -49.07
CA LYS A 1127 -10.31 -37.71 -50.08
C LYS A 1127 -9.27 -37.37 -51.16
N ALA A 1128 -9.03 -36.08 -51.42
CA ALA A 1128 -8.04 -35.62 -52.40
C ALA A 1128 -6.63 -35.43 -51.82
N ALA A 1129 -6.49 -35.42 -50.50
CA ALA A 1129 -5.22 -35.28 -49.79
C ALA A 1129 -4.56 -36.65 -49.54
N GLU A 1130 -3.23 -36.71 -49.64
CA GLU A 1130 -2.45 -37.90 -49.29
C GLU A 1130 -2.62 -38.21 -47.79
N ASN A 1131 -2.90 -39.47 -47.46
CA ASN A 1131 -3.16 -39.92 -46.09
C ASN A 1131 -2.12 -40.98 -45.66
N GLN A 1132 -1.25 -40.62 -44.73
CA GLN A 1132 -0.09 -41.39 -44.27
C GLN A 1132 -0.34 -42.03 -42.87
N TRP A 1133 -1.59 -42.38 -42.57
CA TRP A 1133 -2.01 -42.95 -41.28
C TRP A 1133 -1.33 -44.29 -40.91
N ASP A 1134 -0.82 -45.02 -41.91
CA ASP A 1134 -0.18 -46.32 -41.80
C ASP A 1134 1.36 -46.24 -41.69
N GLN A 1135 1.96 -45.05 -41.84
CA GLN A 1135 3.40 -44.81 -41.80
C GLN A 1135 3.79 -44.15 -40.46
N VAL A 1136 3.83 -44.95 -39.39
CA VAL A 1136 4.03 -44.46 -38.01
C VAL A 1136 5.48 -44.57 -37.55
N ASP A 1137 6.08 -43.43 -37.22
CA ASP A 1137 7.46 -43.30 -36.75
C ASP A 1137 7.55 -43.49 -35.22
N ASP A 1138 8.13 -44.60 -34.77
CA ASP A 1138 8.44 -44.86 -33.35
C ASP A 1138 9.83 -44.33 -32.97
N PHE A 1139 9.86 -43.18 -32.31
CA PHE A 1139 11.10 -42.44 -32.04
C PHE A 1139 12.07 -43.18 -31.08
N LYS A 1140 11.60 -44.18 -30.33
CA LYS A 1140 12.43 -44.97 -29.40
C LYS A 1140 12.80 -46.35 -29.92
N TRP A 1141 12.29 -46.75 -31.08
CA TRP A 1141 12.61 -48.04 -31.68
C TRP A 1141 13.80 -47.95 -32.66
N LEU A 1142 15.02 -47.97 -32.10
CA LEU A 1142 16.28 -47.86 -32.84
C LEU A 1142 16.72 -49.17 -33.58
N LYS A 1143 15.79 -50.08 -33.88
CA LYS A 1143 16.08 -51.37 -34.56
C LYS A 1143 15.49 -51.37 -35.97
N ALA A 1144 16.18 -52.02 -36.91
CA ALA A 1144 15.79 -52.04 -38.33
C ALA A 1144 14.52 -52.86 -38.68
N GLY A 1145 13.87 -53.51 -37.72
CA GLY A 1145 12.60 -54.22 -37.94
C GLY A 1145 11.39 -53.38 -37.53
N HIS A 1146 10.17 -53.83 -37.87
CA HIS A 1146 8.93 -53.17 -37.45
C HIS A 1146 8.86 -53.02 -35.91
N SER A 1147 8.35 -51.89 -35.41
CA SER A 1147 8.17 -51.70 -33.97
C SER A 1147 7.04 -52.60 -33.44
N PRO A 1148 7.20 -53.27 -32.28
CA PRO A 1148 6.12 -54.01 -31.64
C PRO A 1148 5.11 -53.10 -30.91
N ASN A 1149 5.39 -51.79 -30.83
CA ASN A 1149 4.59 -50.85 -30.05
C ASN A 1149 3.32 -50.39 -30.77
N TRP A 1150 3.26 -50.54 -32.10
CA TRP A 1150 2.11 -50.20 -32.93
C TRP A 1150 1.83 -51.26 -34.01
N THR A 1151 0.59 -51.30 -34.49
CA THR A 1151 0.12 -52.18 -35.59
C THR A 1151 -1.02 -51.52 -36.37
N THR A 1152 -1.28 -51.95 -37.60
CA THR A 1152 -2.50 -51.60 -38.35
C THR A 1152 -3.64 -52.57 -38.06
N MET A 1153 -4.88 -52.08 -38.08
CA MET A 1153 -6.08 -52.89 -37.90
C MET A 1153 -6.50 -53.57 -39.21
N SER A 1154 -6.90 -54.83 -39.13
CA SER A 1154 -7.50 -55.54 -40.28
C SER A 1154 -8.96 -55.15 -40.50
N GLU A 1155 -9.50 -55.35 -41.71
CA GLU A 1155 -10.89 -55.00 -42.06
C GLU A 1155 -11.94 -55.62 -41.11
N ALA A 1156 -11.67 -56.81 -40.57
CA ALA A 1156 -12.55 -57.47 -39.59
C ALA A 1156 -12.47 -56.91 -38.16
N GLN A 1157 -11.49 -56.05 -37.86
CA GLN A 1157 -11.31 -55.38 -36.57
C GLN A 1157 -11.79 -53.92 -36.59
N ILE A 1158 -11.93 -53.34 -37.78
CA ILE A 1158 -12.44 -51.97 -37.99
C ILE A 1158 -13.94 -51.93 -37.64
N LEU A 1159 -14.36 -50.89 -36.90
CA LEU A 1159 -15.76 -50.70 -36.53
C LEU A 1159 -16.60 -50.27 -37.75
N SER A 1160 -17.70 -50.98 -38.01
CA SER A 1160 -18.63 -50.72 -39.11
C SER A 1160 -19.26 -49.32 -39.08
N ASP A 1161 -19.47 -48.70 -40.24
CA ASP A 1161 -20.04 -47.34 -40.39
C ASP A 1161 -21.41 -47.11 -39.71
N GLU A 1162 -22.20 -48.16 -39.49
CA GLU A 1162 -23.45 -48.08 -38.71
C GLU A 1162 -23.24 -47.64 -37.25
N ILE A 1163 -22.06 -47.90 -36.68
CA ILE A 1163 -21.70 -47.53 -35.31
C ILE A 1163 -21.47 -46.03 -35.23
N TRP A 1164 -20.64 -45.48 -36.13
CA TRP A 1164 -20.34 -44.06 -36.22
C TRP A 1164 -21.58 -43.21 -36.53
N THR A 1165 -22.51 -43.74 -37.32
CA THR A 1165 -23.73 -43.02 -37.73
C THR A 1165 -24.93 -43.20 -36.78
N THR A 1166 -25.08 -44.35 -36.10
CA THR A 1166 -26.30 -44.65 -35.30
C THR A 1166 -26.07 -44.90 -33.81
N VAL A 1167 -24.83 -45.07 -33.37
CA VAL A 1167 -24.49 -45.35 -31.96
C VAL A 1167 -23.79 -44.14 -31.33
N VAL A 1168 -22.78 -43.59 -31.99
CA VAL A 1168 -22.00 -42.45 -31.48
C VAL A 1168 -22.82 -41.16 -31.30
N PRO A 1169 -23.75 -40.76 -32.19
CA PRO A 1169 -24.57 -39.55 -31.99
C PRO A 1169 -25.59 -39.65 -30.83
N GLY A 1170 -25.71 -40.82 -30.19
CA GLY A 1170 -26.53 -41.07 -29.01
C GLY A 1170 -27.99 -41.39 -29.32
N ARG A 1171 -28.41 -42.63 -29.06
CA ARG A 1171 -29.83 -43.03 -29.09
C ARG A 1171 -30.54 -42.57 -27.80
N PRO A 1172 -31.79 -42.06 -27.86
CA PRO A 1172 -32.54 -41.69 -26.66
C PRO A 1172 -32.68 -42.88 -25.69
N GLY A 1173 -32.19 -42.73 -24.46
CA GLY A 1173 -32.25 -43.77 -23.42
C GLY A 1173 -31.05 -44.71 -23.32
N ALA A 1174 -30.08 -44.66 -24.26
CA ALA A 1174 -28.87 -45.48 -24.15
C ALA A 1174 -27.91 -44.95 -23.05
N SER A 1175 -27.28 -45.86 -22.30
CA SER A 1175 -26.29 -45.47 -21.30
C SER A 1175 -24.89 -45.26 -21.92
N VAL A 1176 -24.07 -44.41 -21.31
CA VAL A 1176 -22.68 -44.18 -21.76
C VAL A 1176 -21.87 -45.48 -21.70
N VAL A 1177 -22.10 -46.29 -20.66
CA VAL A 1177 -21.47 -47.59 -20.44
C VAL A 1177 -21.83 -48.60 -21.54
N GLU A 1178 -23.11 -48.66 -21.93
CA GLU A 1178 -23.57 -49.51 -23.03
C GLU A 1178 -23.03 -49.05 -24.39
N THR A 1179 -22.90 -47.74 -24.58
CA THR A 1179 -22.37 -47.14 -25.80
C THR A 1179 -20.87 -47.41 -25.95
N LEU A 1180 -20.09 -47.28 -24.85
CA LEU A 1180 -18.67 -47.64 -24.79
C LEU A 1180 -18.46 -49.16 -25.00
N ALA A 1181 -19.31 -50.00 -24.42
CA ALA A 1181 -19.25 -51.45 -24.64
C ALA A 1181 -19.51 -51.86 -26.10
N LYS A 1182 -20.41 -51.16 -26.80
CA LYS A 1182 -20.70 -51.39 -28.23
C LYS A 1182 -19.56 -51.01 -29.18
N VAL A 1183 -18.68 -50.10 -28.78
CA VAL A 1183 -17.45 -49.76 -29.53
C VAL A 1183 -16.23 -50.58 -29.08
N GLY A 1184 -16.40 -51.56 -28.17
CA GLY A 1184 -15.33 -52.45 -27.73
C GLY A 1184 -14.54 -52.00 -26.49
N ILE A 1185 -14.90 -50.88 -25.86
CA ILE A 1185 -14.26 -50.41 -24.62
C ILE A 1185 -14.88 -51.12 -23.41
N SER A 1186 -14.07 -51.87 -22.66
CA SER A 1186 -14.52 -52.60 -21.46
C SER A 1186 -15.07 -51.66 -20.37
N PRO A 1187 -16.27 -51.91 -19.81
CA PRO A 1187 -16.82 -51.13 -18.72
C PRO A 1187 -16.30 -51.52 -17.33
N ARG A 1188 -15.47 -52.56 -17.22
CA ARG A 1188 -14.74 -52.95 -15.99
C ARG A 1188 -13.33 -52.38 -16.03
#